data_AF-A0A7C1CBN6-F1
#
_entry.id   AF-A0A7C1CBN6-F1
#
_cell.length_a   1.000
_cell.length_b   1.000
_cell.length_c   1.000
_cell.angle_alpha   90.00
_cell.angle_beta   90.00
_cell.angle_gamma   90.00
#
_symmetry.space_group_name_H-M   'P 1'
#
loop_
_entity.id
_entity.type
_entity.pdbx_description
1 polymer ?
#
loop_
_entity_poly.entity_id
_entity_poly.type
_entity_poly.pdbx_seq_one_letter_code
_entity_poly.pdbx_strand_id
1 'polypeptide(L)'
;MKKARLRNVLILGLVFSLILTSFHAECIVIYGFLFGLYLIFYLIFPEKSNSFAVRTKRLAKTLALAVPIVFLLSSFSLIPFLMNVRPYYFSPNYRYLLDEAEYFGYKIFFDALTLRATEAWGYVNCVDYSSGLTFPGFPIAVMTAIIILSYSVLLIRRDRYTVFFAVCTLISSVISMGPNSAFRESFIWAWYNIPHFAVFRAVSRWIVLAALSHTFFVSLFAATLIYAIKKFAKKPASKVFFKMETKKSLSAKSKIYYVSVDKINGMYKKLCKSLYYLCIFVLALLAISPILYGYFLIGRGLQVYAPSENYLYPYYWLTEQGGDYRIVTVGQHPTDFADGSMSTNLGWGHELGYESGFIHDKPVLQNGGWEYFSHSLVDFLRFQVVPNKMTRNLMDIFGTFNYRYVVIPAYANSELREFFVKQSATKVVYNYSGSLILENENCNQHIFGVTQSAIVIGGLDALPALYKIDSFNLSRIALFFADQLNNPFYTDPLFNKSQYLVFYNMELIDVVMLTFRNESFLIKLAQYGADSLDSSRNWIRSPVWRHRGKYVFGGDVIQTSGRNLVEVPFHVDSSELYSLWLRVGVASSRGTLTVMLDGINVATLKPETNYAPKLSWIFLGNFTLDKGRHLLTLFNDGTGFNEVDAFAFTKPKDYKMREKEIFEAIEGFKGRIIYLSDTGEAFKPEMGTCLYKQIPYQGYSLHINGKGENLALTANVSASSVFNNDAERFGPHFAIDGSFLTRWASEPSDGIPQWLELSWSSKREIAGLQIYFENAKAQDYIIQSWNGTQWIDQINVTGNNQTTVYHVFSHPFETEKLRIYITSAPDYGMVSIWEIQVYGEKSAISTELFVPRAGYYSLAFRLSFLSNQNPLNILLEDICWQIPPPDEVGVFRWYEIGRIFLQPGKFLLKVETNGEVELDQLSLYSVNENENISLAEIFSGSLPQPIIEFRRINPCKYEVYIKTSNNFFLIFSDSYHPLWKVYLENREIPSTPTDYCVNGFFIDRIGEYSVILYFTGQEYTDLGYDLSLITIVGLLVILIFHRKIEKLIKKLREKKS
;
A
#
# COMPACT_ATOMS: atom_id res chain seq x y z
N MET A 1 46.07 7.47 17.39
CA MET A 1 46.52 8.83 17.04
C MET A 1 47.77 9.37 17.76
N LYS A 2 48.35 8.70 18.79
CA LYS A 2 49.55 9.21 19.50
C LYS A 2 50.87 9.15 18.69
N LYS A 3 50.98 8.24 17.73
CA LYS A 3 51.99 8.21 16.65
C LYS A 3 51.25 7.76 15.38
N ALA A 4 51.11 8.62 14.38
CA ALA A 4 50.47 8.26 13.10
C ALA A 4 51.45 7.37 12.30
N ARG A 5 51.51 6.09 12.66
CA ARG A 5 52.23 5.08 11.87
C ARG A 5 51.32 4.66 10.73
N LEU A 6 51.85 4.63 9.51
CA LEU A 6 51.13 4.26 8.29
C LEU A 6 50.28 3.00 8.50
N ARG A 7 50.88 1.94 9.08
CA ARG A 7 50.20 0.69 9.46
C ARG A 7 48.89 0.89 10.23
N ASN A 8 48.84 1.81 11.18
CA ASN A 8 47.63 2.02 11.99
C ASN A 8 46.52 2.70 11.18
N VAL A 9 46.88 3.53 10.21
CA VAL A 9 45.91 4.18 9.30
C VAL A 9 45.38 3.17 8.29
N LEU A 10 46.22 2.26 7.80
CA LEU A 10 45.79 1.16 6.92
C LEU A 10 44.82 0.21 7.65
N ILE A 11 45.15 -0.19 8.89
CA ILE A 11 44.24 -1.01 9.72
C ILE A 11 42.93 -0.26 9.99
N LEU A 12 43.00 1.04 10.28
CA LEU A 12 41.81 1.87 10.46
C LEU A 12 40.94 1.84 9.20
N GLY A 13 41.51 2.04 8.02
CA GLY A 13 40.79 1.99 6.74
C GLY A 13 40.12 0.65 6.49
N LEU A 14 40.81 -0.47 6.74
CA LEU A 14 40.24 -1.82 6.61
C LEU A 14 39.07 -2.06 7.56
N VAL A 15 39.23 -1.71 8.85
CA VAL A 15 38.17 -1.91 9.86
C VAL A 15 36.95 -1.05 9.54
N PHE A 16 37.14 0.22 9.15
CA PHE A 16 36.03 1.08 8.79
C PHE A 16 35.33 0.64 7.49
N SER A 17 36.08 0.14 6.50
CA SER A 17 35.49 -0.43 5.30
C SER A 17 34.66 -1.68 5.62
N LEU A 18 35.15 -2.56 6.50
CA LEU A 18 34.37 -3.71 6.99
C LEU A 18 33.08 -3.25 7.68
N ILE A 19 33.16 -2.27 8.59
CA ILE A 19 31.96 -1.72 9.26
C ILE A 19 30.98 -1.11 8.25
N LEU A 20 31.47 -0.41 7.24
CA LEU A 20 30.63 0.22 6.23
C LEU A 20 29.93 -0.80 5.31
N THR A 21 30.54 -1.96 5.09
CA THR A 21 30.08 -2.95 4.09
C THR A 21 29.44 -4.20 4.68
N SER A 22 29.70 -4.53 5.95
CA SER A 22 29.26 -5.79 6.57
C SER A 22 27.98 -5.66 7.38
N PHE A 23 27.46 -4.44 7.57
CA PHE A 23 26.27 -4.22 8.37
C PHE A 23 25.13 -3.65 7.54
N HIS A 24 23.92 -3.94 8.02
CA HIS A 24 22.72 -3.26 7.55
C HIS A 24 22.91 -1.74 7.57
N ALA A 25 22.33 -1.05 6.59
CA ALA A 25 22.39 0.41 6.42
C ALA A 25 22.24 1.22 7.72
N GLU A 26 21.29 0.79 8.54
CA GLU A 26 21.01 1.35 9.87
C GLU A 26 22.25 1.40 10.78
N CYS A 27 23.08 0.36 10.78
CA CYS A 27 24.31 0.37 11.58
C CYS A 27 25.29 1.45 11.10
N ILE A 28 25.32 1.78 9.81
CA ILE A 28 26.17 2.87 9.28
C ILE A 28 25.76 4.20 9.92
N VAL A 29 24.46 4.44 10.10
CA VAL A 29 23.97 5.68 10.73
C VAL A 29 24.32 5.71 12.23
N ILE A 30 24.08 4.63 12.98
CA ILE A 30 24.42 4.56 14.42
C ILE A 30 25.93 4.69 14.65
N TYR A 31 26.74 3.88 13.94
CA TYR A 31 28.19 3.88 14.10
C TYR A 31 28.85 5.13 13.49
N GLY A 32 28.29 5.65 12.41
CA GLY A 32 28.71 6.92 11.80
C GLY A 32 28.46 8.10 12.73
N PHE A 33 27.27 8.18 13.33
CA PHE A 33 26.94 9.16 14.36
C PHE A 33 27.91 9.06 15.56
N LEU A 34 28.13 7.84 16.07
CA LEU A 34 29.08 7.60 17.16
C LEU A 34 30.50 8.02 16.78
N PHE A 35 30.95 7.69 15.57
CA PHE A 35 32.27 8.06 15.10
C PHE A 35 32.41 9.58 15.01
N GLY A 36 31.41 10.28 14.44
CA GLY A 36 31.35 11.73 14.43
C GLY A 36 31.43 12.33 15.84
N LEU A 37 30.62 11.80 16.77
CA LEU A 37 30.63 12.19 18.18
C LEU A 37 32.01 11.97 18.81
N TYR A 38 32.67 10.83 18.53
CA TYR A 38 34.02 10.55 19.00
C TYR A 38 35.05 11.54 18.44
N LEU A 39 34.94 11.92 17.17
CA LEU A 39 35.85 12.90 16.56
C LEU A 39 35.71 14.28 17.22
N ILE A 40 34.48 14.74 17.43
CA ILE A 40 34.18 15.98 18.15
C ILE A 40 34.75 15.90 19.57
N PHE A 41 34.46 14.80 20.27
CA PHE A 41 34.95 14.57 21.62
C PHE A 41 36.48 14.52 21.69
N TYR A 42 37.15 13.91 20.71
CA TYR A 42 38.61 13.87 20.60
C TYR A 42 39.22 15.27 20.48
N LEU A 43 38.57 16.16 19.72
CA LEU A 43 39.01 17.54 19.52
C LEU A 43 38.80 18.41 20.76
N ILE A 44 37.67 18.25 21.45
CA ILE A 44 37.28 19.14 22.56
C ILE A 44 37.86 18.65 23.90
N PHE A 45 37.95 17.34 24.13
CA PHE A 45 38.31 16.79 25.45
C PHE A 45 39.67 17.30 25.96
N PRO A 46 39.77 17.94 27.13
CA PRO A 46 40.99 18.59 27.58
C PRO A 46 42.12 17.57 27.83
N GLU A 47 43.28 17.76 27.21
CA GLU A 47 44.45 16.89 27.37
C GLU A 47 45.72 17.71 27.63
N LYS A 48 46.41 17.47 28.75
CA LYS A 48 47.60 18.23 29.18
C LYS A 48 48.78 18.18 28.18
N SER A 49 48.78 17.23 27.25
CA SER A 49 49.93 16.93 26.39
C SER A 49 49.84 17.46 24.95
N ASN A 50 48.66 17.90 24.48
CA ASN A 50 48.50 18.37 23.10
C ASN A 50 47.49 19.53 23.02
N SER A 51 47.86 20.63 22.35
CA SER A 51 46.93 21.73 22.06
C SER A 51 45.83 21.30 21.07
N PHE A 52 44.73 22.06 21.02
CA PHE A 52 43.64 21.86 20.06
C PHE A 52 44.14 21.84 18.61
N ALA A 53 45.02 22.78 18.24
CA ALA A 53 45.62 22.85 16.89
C ALA A 53 46.42 21.59 16.53
N VAL A 54 47.18 21.02 17.47
CA VAL A 54 47.96 19.79 17.25
C VAL A 54 47.04 18.59 17.04
N ARG A 55 45.95 18.49 17.79
CA ARG A 55 44.94 17.42 17.64
C ARG A 55 44.23 17.51 16.31
N THR A 56 43.82 18.71 15.91
CA THR A 56 43.20 19.00 14.61
C THR A 56 44.11 18.59 13.46
N LYS A 57 45.39 19.01 13.48
CA LYS A 57 46.38 18.63 12.45
C LYS A 57 46.60 17.11 12.38
N ARG A 58 46.63 16.41 13.52
CA ARG A 58 46.76 14.94 13.56
C ARG A 58 45.52 14.23 13.04
N LEU A 59 44.33 14.75 13.36
CA LEU A 59 43.06 14.22 12.86
C LEU A 59 42.99 14.38 11.34
N ALA A 60 43.22 15.59 10.83
CA ALA A 60 43.22 15.88 9.39
C ALA A 60 44.17 14.95 8.62
N LYS A 61 45.41 14.76 9.10
CA LYS A 61 46.35 13.80 8.48
C LYS A 61 45.88 12.35 8.50
N THR A 62 45.17 11.94 9.56
CA THR A 62 44.66 10.58 9.67
C THR A 62 43.49 10.38 8.71
N LEU A 63 42.56 11.34 8.65
CA LEU A 63 41.40 11.29 7.76
C LEU A 63 41.78 11.41 6.29
N ALA A 64 42.73 12.29 5.94
CA ALA A 64 43.22 12.45 4.56
C ALA A 64 43.81 11.17 3.96
N LEU A 65 44.24 10.22 4.81
CA LEU A 65 44.74 8.91 4.38
C LEU A 65 43.68 7.82 4.55
N ALA A 66 42.91 7.82 5.65
CA ALA A 66 41.93 6.78 5.93
C ALA A 66 40.70 6.88 5.03
N VAL A 67 40.16 8.08 4.78
CA VAL A 67 38.93 8.28 4.01
C VAL A 67 39.07 7.77 2.57
N PRO A 68 40.12 8.11 1.80
CA PRO A 68 40.30 7.54 0.47
C PRO A 68 40.44 6.01 0.48
N ILE A 69 41.11 5.44 1.49
CA ILE A 69 41.25 3.99 1.62
C ILE A 69 39.90 3.33 1.88
N VAL A 70 39.09 3.88 2.79
CA VAL A 70 37.74 3.37 3.07
C VAL A 70 36.87 3.46 1.82
N PHE A 71 36.90 4.61 1.13
CA PHE A 71 36.17 4.80 -0.12
C PHE A 71 36.55 3.77 -1.17
N LEU A 72 37.86 3.60 -1.42
CA LEU A 72 38.37 2.67 -2.42
C LEU A 72 38.06 1.20 -2.05
N LEU A 73 38.25 0.81 -0.79
CA LEU A 73 37.91 -0.54 -0.34
C LEU A 73 36.41 -0.84 -0.40
N SER A 74 35.57 0.17 -0.15
CA SER A 74 34.11 0.05 -0.19
C SER A 74 33.49 0.52 -1.51
N SER A 75 34.29 0.71 -2.57
CA SER A 75 33.83 1.25 -3.86
C SER A 75 32.77 0.38 -4.53
N PHE A 76 32.82 -0.95 -4.37
CA PHE A 76 31.79 -1.88 -4.86
C PHE A 76 30.38 -1.59 -4.37
N SER A 77 30.23 -0.94 -3.21
CA SER A 77 28.94 -0.54 -2.65
C SER A 77 28.69 0.97 -2.78
N LEU A 78 29.73 1.79 -2.59
CA LEU A 78 29.63 3.24 -2.62
C LEU A 78 29.44 3.82 -4.02
N ILE A 79 30.08 3.26 -5.06
CA ILE A 79 29.94 3.77 -6.43
C ILE A 79 28.52 3.55 -6.95
N PRO A 80 27.93 2.34 -6.93
CA PRO A 80 26.53 2.14 -7.29
C PRO A 80 25.60 3.08 -6.52
N PHE A 81 25.82 3.22 -5.21
CA PHE A 81 25.04 4.12 -4.37
C PHE A 81 25.11 5.59 -4.80
N LEU A 82 26.31 6.09 -5.11
CA LEU A 82 26.53 7.47 -5.57
C LEU A 82 25.99 7.72 -6.99
N MET A 83 25.95 6.68 -7.82
CA MET A 83 25.35 6.70 -9.16
C MET A 83 23.84 6.40 -9.14
N ASN A 84 23.23 6.42 -7.95
CA ASN A 84 21.81 6.18 -7.71
C ASN A 84 21.30 4.78 -8.10
N VAL A 85 22.20 3.79 -8.17
CA VAL A 85 21.88 2.36 -8.25
C VAL A 85 21.80 1.82 -6.83
N ARG A 86 20.69 2.11 -6.16
CA ARG A 86 20.45 1.75 -4.76
C ARG A 86 18.96 1.49 -4.51
N PRO A 87 18.62 0.63 -3.53
CA PRO A 87 17.25 0.46 -3.08
C PRO A 87 16.58 1.77 -2.65
N TYR A 88 15.27 1.90 -2.89
CA TYR A 88 14.48 3.10 -2.53
C TYR A 88 14.56 3.45 -1.03
N TYR A 89 14.72 2.48 -0.13
CA TYR A 89 14.84 2.78 1.31
C TYR A 89 16.08 3.62 1.68
N PHE A 90 17.06 3.72 0.77
CA PHE A 90 18.20 4.64 0.89
C PHE A 90 17.95 6.02 0.28
N SER A 91 16.77 6.25 -0.29
CA SER A 91 16.36 7.56 -0.79
C SER A 91 16.20 8.54 0.38
N PRO A 92 16.54 9.83 0.20
CA PRO A 92 16.19 10.88 1.15
C PRO A 92 14.67 10.99 1.42
N ASN A 93 13.85 10.49 0.50
CA ASN A 93 12.38 10.52 0.60
C ASN A 93 11.81 9.38 1.43
N TYR A 94 12.61 8.34 1.73
CA TYR A 94 12.15 7.21 2.52
C TYR A 94 12.18 7.56 4.02
N ARG A 95 11.03 7.38 4.68
CA ARG A 95 10.84 7.63 6.11
C ARG A 95 9.76 6.70 6.66
N TYR A 96 9.99 6.16 7.84
CA TYR A 96 8.94 5.51 8.64
C TYR A 96 8.04 6.56 9.29
N LEU A 97 6.91 6.13 9.83
CA LEU A 97 5.99 7.01 10.53
C LEU A 97 6.52 7.32 11.93
N LEU A 98 6.25 8.53 12.43
CA LEU A 98 6.72 8.93 13.77
C LEU A 98 6.09 8.07 14.87
N ASP A 99 4.84 7.66 14.67
CA ASP A 99 4.09 6.82 15.60
C ASP A 99 4.73 5.44 15.78
N GLU A 100 5.36 4.89 14.73
CA GLU A 100 6.10 3.64 14.83
C GLU A 100 7.35 3.80 15.69
N ALA A 101 8.09 4.90 15.53
CA ALA A 101 9.23 5.22 16.39
C ALA A 101 8.82 5.42 17.85
N GLU A 102 7.65 6.00 18.10
CA GLU A 102 7.08 6.07 19.44
C GLU A 102 6.77 4.67 19.98
N TYR A 103 6.11 3.83 19.20
CA TYR A 103 5.73 2.47 19.58
C TYR A 103 6.95 1.59 19.92
N PHE A 104 7.96 1.56 19.06
CA PHE A 104 9.15 0.71 19.23
C PHE A 104 10.26 1.30 20.12
N GLY A 105 10.04 2.49 20.69
CA GLY A 105 10.98 3.12 21.63
C GLY A 105 10.84 2.63 23.07
N TYR A 106 11.93 2.71 23.83
CA TYR A 106 11.87 2.51 25.28
C TYR A 106 10.93 3.52 25.94
N LYS A 107 10.02 3.03 26.78
CA LYS A 107 9.07 3.89 27.51
C LYS A 107 9.67 4.53 28.76
N ILE A 108 10.64 3.86 29.39
CA ILE A 108 11.25 4.29 30.66
C ILE A 108 12.78 4.37 30.49
N PHE A 109 13.37 5.49 30.90
CA PHE A 109 14.82 5.72 30.80
C PHE A 109 15.64 4.67 31.56
N PHE A 110 15.18 4.25 32.73
CA PHE A 110 15.86 3.22 33.52
C PHE A 110 15.92 1.88 32.80
N ASP A 111 14.86 1.49 32.07
CA ASP A 111 14.83 0.26 31.30
C ASP A 111 15.83 0.32 30.13
N ALA A 112 15.91 1.47 29.44
CA ALA A 112 16.91 1.74 28.41
C ALA A 112 18.34 1.66 28.99
N LEU A 113 18.61 2.40 30.06
CA LEU A 113 19.92 2.44 30.71
C LEU A 113 20.40 1.05 31.14
N THR A 114 19.49 0.18 31.54
CA THR A 114 19.79 -1.14 32.09
C THR A 114 19.64 -2.28 31.08
N LEU A 115 19.43 -1.93 29.80
CA LEU A 115 19.26 -2.86 28.67
C LEU A 115 18.13 -3.88 28.88
N ARG A 116 17.04 -3.50 29.53
CA ARG A 116 15.87 -4.39 29.60
C ARG A 116 15.32 -4.62 28.20
N ALA A 117 14.80 -5.82 27.95
CA ALA A 117 14.25 -6.14 26.63
C ALA A 117 13.07 -5.22 26.29
N THR A 118 13.01 -4.81 25.03
CA THR A 118 11.85 -4.14 24.42
C THR A 118 11.35 -5.08 23.34
N GLU A 119 10.56 -6.06 23.74
CA GLU A 119 10.00 -7.04 22.81
C GLU A 119 8.59 -6.61 22.41
N ALA A 120 8.37 -6.47 21.11
CA ALA A 120 7.07 -6.12 20.54
C ALA A 120 6.44 -7.30 19.78
N TRP A 121 7.22 -8.37 19.50
CA TRP A 121 6.77 -9.52 18.71
C TRP A 121 7.41 -10.83 19.20
N GLY A 122 6.91 -11.99 18.76
CA GLY A 122 7.56 -13.28 19.01
C GLY A 122 7.56 -13.73 20.48
N TYR A 123 8.68 -13.54 21.20
CA TYR A 123 8.88 -14.10 22.55
C TYR A 123 7.89 -13.61 23.59
N VAL A 124 7.31 -12.41 23.43
CA VAL A 124 6.28 -11.87 24.33
C VAL A 124 5.07 -12.80 24.47
N ASN A 125 4.80 -13.64 23.46
CA ASN A 125 3.72 -14.62 23.47
C ASN A 125 4.07 -15.91 24.25
N CYS A 126 5.36 -16.17 24.50
CA CYS A 126 5.87 -17.39 25.10
C CYS A 126 6.46 -17.20 26.50
N VAL A 127 6.99 -16.01 26.78
CA VAL A 127 7.67 -15.68 28.04
C VAL A 127 7.48 -14.20 28.35
N ASP A 128 7.22 -13.88 29.62
CA ASP A 128 7.29 -12.51 30.08
C ASP A 128 8.73 -12.02 29.92
N TYR A 129 8.99 -11.21 28.89
CA TYR A 129 10.34 -10.74 28.58
C TYR A 129 10.95 -9.87 29.70
N SER A 130 10.12 -9.33 30.59
CA SER A 130 10.58 -8.48 31.70
C SER A 130 11.22 -9.28 32.84
N SER A 131 10.78 -10.53 33.04
CA SER A 131 11.19 -11.36 34.17
C SER A 131 11.60 -12.79 33.81
N GLY A 132 10.93 -13.40 32.82
CA GLY A 132 11.02 -14.80 32.45
C GLY A 132 12.23 -15.18 31.58
N LEU A 133 13.01 -14.20 31.09
CA LEU A 133 14.28 -14.50 30.41
C LEU A 133 15.39 -14.93 31.38
N THR A 134 15.25 -14.55 32.65
CA THR A 134 16.28 -14.76 33.68
C THR A 134 16.07 -16.04 34.47
N PHE A 135 17.10 -16.46 35.21
CA PHE A 135 17.01 -17.63 36.10
C PHE A 135 15.85 -17.49 37.10
N PRO A 136 14.92 -18.46 37.19
CA PRO A 136 13.77 -18.38 38.09
C PRO A 136 14.15 -18.08 39.54
N GLY A 137 13.52 -17.06 40.13
CA GLY A 137 13.78 -16.64 41.51
C GLY A 137 15.07 -15.83 41.70
N PHE A 138 15.86 -15.59 40.66
CA PHE A 138 17.03 -14.71 40.73
C PHE A 138 16.60 -13.23 40.67
N PRO A 139 17.02 -12.35 41.60
CA PRO A 139 16.59 -10.96 41.57
C PRO A 139 17.33 -10.17 40.49
N ILE A 140 16.62 -9.80 39.42
CA ILE A 140 17.14 -9.01 38.28
C ILE A 140 17.83 -7.72 38.74
N ALA A 141 17.30 -7.08 39.79
CA ALA A 141 17.84 -5.87 40.38
C ALA A 141 19.31 -5.98 40.81
N VAL A 142 19.78 -7.19 41.20
CA VAL A 142 21.16 -7.41 41.62
C VAL A 142 22.14 -7.24 40.45
N MET A 143 21.77 -7.66 39.24
CA MET A 143 22.62 -7.48 38.05
C MET A 143 22.59 -6.03 37.54
N THR A 144 21.42 -5.42 37.54
CA THR A 144 21.26 -3.98 37.26
C THR A 144 22.18 -3.15 38.18
N ALA A 145 22.25 -3.51 39.46
CA ALA A 145 23.17 -2.89 40.40
C ALA A 145 24.64 -3.07 40.01
N ILE A 146 25.06 -4.21 39.46
CA ILE A 146 26.45 -4.42 39.00
C ILE A 146 26.78 -3.54 37.79
N ILE A 147 25.87 -3.46 36.81
CA ILE A 147 26.07 -2.60 35.63
C ILE A 147 26.27 -1.16 36.10
N ILE A 148 25.40 -0.66 36.97
CA ILE A 148 25.51 0.69 37.56
C ILE A 148 26.81 0.82 38.36
N LEU A 149 27.16 -0.17 39.19
CA LEU A 149 28.38 -0.17 39.99
C LEU A 149 29.65 -0.13 39.14
N SER A 150 29.63 -0.70 37.93
CA SER A 150 30.79 -0.69 37.03
C SER A 150 31.22 0.74 36.61
N TYR A 151 30.29 1.70 36.61
CA TYR A 151 30.59 3.11 36.35
C TYR A 151 31.35 3.79 37.49
N SER A 152 31.46 3.16 38.67
CA SER A 152 32.33 3.63 39.75
C SER A 152 33.81 3.73 39.35
N VAL A 153 34.22 3.06 38.26
CA VAL A 153 35.53 3.24 37.62
C VAL A 153 35.81 4.72 37.30
N LEU A 154 34.80 5.53 37.01
CA LEU A 154 34.93 6.97 36.77
C LEU A 154 35.44 7.75 37.99
N LEU A 155 35.32 7.21 39.21
CA LEU A 155 35.91 7.81 40.41
C LEU A 155 37.44 7.66 40.42
N ILE A 156 37.96 6.63 39.76
CA ILE A 156 39.38 6.27 39.72
C ILE A 156 40.03 6.75 38.43
N ARG A 157 39.31 6.69 37.30
CA ARG A 157 39.85 6.88 35.95
C ARG A 157 38.94 7.75 35.09
N ARG A 158 39.38 8.98 34.82
CA ARG A 158 38.66 10.00 34.01
C ARG A 158 39.46 10.38 32.76
N ASP A 159 39.86 9.38 31.99
CA ASP A 159 40.51 9.65 30.70
C ASP A 159 39.48 9.80 29.58
N ARG A 160 39.92 10.23 28.40
CA ARG A 160 39.03 10.51 27.27
C ARG A 160 38.11 9.35 26.91
N TYR A 161 38.56 8.10 27.04
CA TYR A 161 37.77 6.94 26.65
C TYR A 161 36.71 6.65 27.69
N THR A 162 37.05 6.72 28.99
CA THR A 162 36.06 6.50 30.05
C THR A 162 34.98 7.58 30.04
N VAL A 163 35.34 8.84 29.85
CA VAL A 163 34.32 9.91 29.77
C VAL A 163 33.50 9.80 28.48
N PHE A 164 34.12 9.48 27.34
CA PHE A 164 33.40 9.29 26.07
C PHE A 164 32.35 8.19 26.16
N PHE A 165 32.71 6.99 26.62
CA PHE A 165 31.76 5.89 26.74
C PHE A 165 30.66 6.17 27.76
N ALA A 166 30.95 6.90 28.86
CA ALA A 166 29.93 7.31 29.82
C ALA A 166 28.89 8.25 29.17
N VAL A 167 29.35 9.23 28.39
CA VAL A 167 28.48 10.14 27.63
C VAL A 167 27.68 9.37 26.58
N CYS A 168 28.30 8.41 25.89
CA CYS A 168 27.62 7.57 24.91
C CYS A 168 26.49 6.75 25.53
N THR A 169 26.67 6.21 26.75
CA THR A 169 25.60 5.50 27.46
C THR A 169 24.37 6.38 27.63
N LEU A 170 24.55 7.62 28.11
CA LEU A 170 23.44 8.54 28.34
C LEU A 170 22.74 8.92 27.03
N ILE A 171 23.51 9.31 26.01
CA ILE A 171 22.97 9.71 24.71
C ILE A 171 22.22 8.54 24.06
N SER A 172 22.81 7.35 24.06
CA SER A 172 22.23 6.13 23.51
C SER A 172 20.90 5.77 24.18
N SER A 173 20.86 5.77 25.51
CA SER A 173 19.64 5.47 26.27
C SER A 173 18.53 6.49 26.03
N VAL A 174 18.86 7.78 25.87
CA VAL A 174 17.87 8.81 25.54
C VAL A 174 17.34 8.64 24.11
N ILE A 175 18.22 8.48 23.12
CA ILE A 175 17.79 8.34 21.71
C ILE A 175 16.99 7.05 21.52
N SER A 176 17.32 5.97 22.24
CA SER A 176 16.58 4.70 22.14
C SER A 176 15.14 4.75 22.67
N MET A 177 14.78 5.80 23.43
CA MET A 177 13.40 6.06 23.83
C MET A 177 12.59 6.76 22.73
N GLY A 178 13.26 7.39 21.75
CA GLY A 178 12.63 8.13 20.68
C GLY A 178 11.73 9.28 21.19
N PRO A 179 10.50 9.41 20.65
CA PRO A 179 9.51 10.39 21.10
C PRO A 179 9.09 10.24 22.56
N ASN A 180 9.31 9.09 23.20
CA ASN A 180 8.97 8.86 24.62
C ASN A 180 9.96 9.53 25.60
N SER A 181 11.08 10.08 25.10
CA SER A 181 12.11 10.70 25.95
C SER A 181 11.70 12.09 26.45
N ALA A 182 12.38 12.58 27.50
CA ALA A 182 12.28 13.97 27.93
C ALA A 182 12.76 14.98 26.86
N PHE A 183 13.42 14.52 25.79
CA PHE A 183 13.91 15.33 24.68
C PHE A 183 13.05 15.13 23.41
N ARG A 184 11.77 14.77 23.57
CA ARG A 184 10.79 14.53 22.49
C ARG A 184 10.89 15.54 21.35
N GLU A 185 10.80 16.83 21.65
CA GLU A 185 10.81 17.89 20.61
C GLU A 185 12.12 17.91 19.81
N SER A 186 13.26 17.68 20.47
CA SER A 186 14.56 17.57 19.77
C SER A 186 14.63 16.31 18.90
N PHE A 187 14.04 15.21 19.36
CA PHE A 187 13.96 13.97 18.57
C PHE A 187 13.07 14.15 17.34
N ILE A 188 11.89 14.76 17.50
CA ILE A 188 10.95 15.05 16.40
C ILE A 188 11.58 16.02 15.40
N TRP A 189 12.27 17.06 15.89
CA TRP A 189 13.04 17.93 15.01
C TRP A 189 14.08 17.14 14.21
N ALA A 190 14.84 16.26 14.86
CA ALA A 190 15.82 15.42 14.17
C ALA A 190 15.16 14.48 13.14
N TRP A 191 14.00 13.91 13.47
CA TRP A 191 13.21 13.05 12.58
C TRP A 191 12.90 13.71 11.24
N TYR A 192 12.51 14.98 11.26
CA TYR A 192 12.13 15.71 10.06
C TYR A 192 13.27 16.49 9.38
N ASN A 193 14.33 16.82 10.11
CA ASN A 193 15.37 17.75 9.62
C ASN A 193 16.73 17.08 9.38
N ILE A 194 16.99 15.90 9.95
CA ILE A 194 18.26 15.19 9.74
C ILE A 194 18.04 14.11 8.66
N PRO A 195 18.74 14.19 7.52
CA PRO A 195 18.64 13.18 6.46
C PRO A 195 18.86 11.76 7.00
N HIS A 196 17.99 10.84 6.60
CA HIS A 196 18.01 9.43 6.99
C HIS A 196 17.88 9.16 8.50
N PHE A 197 17.44 10.12 9.32
CA PHE A 197 17.14 9.84 10.73
C PHE A 197 15.85 9.03 10.89
N ALA A 198 14.85 9.31 10.06
CA ALA A 198 13.54 8.64 10.04
C ALA A 198 13.55 7.23 9.40
N VAL A 199 14.72 6.65 9.11
CA VAL A 199 14.83 5.25 8.63
C VAL A 199 14.79 4.23 9.77
N PHE A 200 14.83 4.68 11.03
CA PHE A 200 14.77 3.80 12.19
C PHE A 200 13.35 3.66 12.73
N ARG A 201 12.61 2.71 12.18
CA ARG A 201 11.34 2.29 12.77
C ARG A 201 11.51 1.86 14.23
N ALA A 202 12.47 0.96 14.48
CA ALA A 202 12.79 0.44 15.80
C ALA A 202 13.88 1.29 16.48
N VAL A 203 13.51 2.46 16.99
CA VAL A 203 14.46 3.40 17.63
C VAL A 203 15.16 2.80 18.85
N SER A 204 14.59 1.78 19.50
CA SER A 204 15.26 1.02 20.57
C SER A 204 16.63 0.48 20.16
N ARG A 205 16.89 0.22 18.87
CA ARG A 205 18.19 -0.24 18.34
C ARG A 205 19.35 0.71 18.61
N TRP A 206 19.09 2.00 18.85
CA TRP A 206 20.12 2.95 19.29
C TRP A 206 20.78 2.56 20.62
N ILE A 207 20.19 1.64 21.38
CA ILE A 207 20.73 1.12 22.65
C ILE A 207 22.03 0.33 22.51
N VAL A 208 22.38 -0.12 21.30
CA VAL A 208 23.63 -0.86 21.02
C VAL A 208 24.87 -0.11 21.54
N LEU A 209 24.85 1.23 21.50
CA LEU A 209 25.95 2.05 22.01
C LEU A 209 26.07 2.00 23.54
N ALA A 210 24.94 2.03 24.26
CA ALA A 210 24.92 1.79 25.70
C ALA A 210 25.42 0.38 26.02
N ALA A 211 25.01 -0.64 25.25
CA ALA A 211 25.50 -2.01 25.43
C ALA A 211 27.03 -2.14 25.26
N LEU A 212 27.58 -1.48 24.24
CA LEU A 212 29.03 -1.40 24.05
C LEU A 212 29.73 -0.68 25.21
N SER A 213 29.19 0.46 25.66
CA SER A 213 29.71 1.20 26.81
C SER A 213 29.69 0.38 28.10
N HIS A 214 28.57 -0.30 28.38
CA HIS A 214 28.44 -1.20 29.54
C HIS A 214 29.50 -2.28 29.51
N THR A 215 29.72 -2.92 28.35
CA THR A 215 30.77 -3.93 28.17
C THR A 215 32.15 -3.36 28.48
N PHE A 216 32.45 -2.14 28.02
CA PHE A 216 33.71 -1.46 28.31
C PHE A 216 33.90 -1.16 29.80
N PHE A 217 32.87 -0.65 30.48
CA PHE A 217 32.92 -0.34 31.92
C PHE A 217 32.99 -1.58 32.79
N VAL A 218 32.20 -2.61 32.49
CA VAL A 218 32.26 -3.91 33.18
C VAL A 218 33.65 -4.51 33.06
N SER A 219 34.26 -4.47 31.86
CA SER A 219 35.62 -4.97 31.63
C SER A 219 36.68 -4.20 32.45
N LEU A 220 36.60 -2.87 32.48
CA LEU A 220 37.50 -2.04 33.28
C LEU A 220 37.28 -2.24 34.78
N PHE A 221 36.04 -2.41 35.20
CA PHE A 221 35.68 -2.65 36.59
C PHE A 221 36.24 -3.99 37.05
N ALA A 222 36.05 -5.06 36.26
CA ALA A 222 36.65 -6.36 36.51
C ALA A 222 38.18 -6.29 36.60
N ALA A 223 38.84 -5.59 35.65
CA ALA A 223 40.29 -5.38 35.69
C ALA A 223 40.73 -4.62 36.97
N THR A 224 39.94 -3.64 37.41
CA THR A 224 40.20 -2.87 38.63
C THR A 224 40.03 -3.72 39.89
N LEU A 225 39.00 -4.58 39.95
CA LEU A 225 38.80 -5.54 41.03
C LEU A 225 39.95 -6.56 41.09
N ILE A 226 40.38 -7.11 39.95
CA ILE A 226 41.54 -8.03 39.87
C ILE A 226 42.81 -7.34 40.37
N TYR A 227 43.03 -6.07 39.99
CA TYR A 227 44.15 -5.30 40.48
C TYR A 227 44.06 -5.05 42.00
N ALA A 228 42.88 -4.73 42.52
CA ALA A 228 42.64 -4.56 43.95
C ALA A 228 42.92 -5.85 44.72
N ILE A 229 42.44 -7.00 44.25
CA ILE A 229 42.72 -8.34 44.82
C ILE A 229 44.22 -8.61 44.86
N LYS A 230 44.94 -8.39 43.74
CA LYS A 230 46.41 -8.54 43.69
C LYS A 230 47.11 -7.62 44.70
N LYS A 231 46.60 -6.40 44.89
CA LYS A 231 47.15 -5.42 45.86
C LYS A 231 46.88 -5.84 47.31
N PHE A 232 45.70 -6.36 47.62
CA PHE A 232 45.35 -6.88 48.93
C PHE A 232 46.13 -8.18 49.26
N ALA A 233 46.33 -9.06 48.28
CA ALA A 233 47.11 -10.29 48.43
C ALA A 233 48.61 -10.04 48.67
N LYS A 234 49.19 -9.00 48.04
CA LYS A 234 50.62 -8.65 48.17
C LYS A 234 50.98 -7.84 49.43
N LYS A 235 50.01 -7.34 50.20
CA LYS A 235 50.27 -6.56 51.42
C LYS A 235 49.95 -7.36 52.69
N PRO A 236 50.88 -8.13 53.27
CA PRO A 236 50.73 -8.60 54.63
C PRO A 236 50.93 -7.39 55.58
N ALA A 237 49.82 -6.90 56.15
CA ALA A 237 49.77 -6.04 57.33
C ALA A 237 50.77 -4.85 57.39
N SER A 238 50.57 -3.79 56.60
CA SER A 238 51.17 -2.49 56.93
C SER A 238 50.42 -1.88 58.12
N LYS A 239 51.08 -1.70 59.27
CA LYS A 239 50.54 -0.91 60.39
C LYS A 239 50.19 0.50 59.87
N VAL A 240 48.97 0.95 60.13
CA VAL A 240 48.54 2.34 59.91
C VAL A 240 49.20 3.18 61.01
N PHE A 241 49.98 4.18 60.59
CA PHE A 241 50.65 5.11 61.50
C PHE A 241 50.02 6.49 61.37
N PHE A 242 49.59 7.07 62.49
CA PHE A 242 49.17 8.46 62.54
C PHE A 242 50.40 9.36 62.66
N LYS A 243 50.55 10.28 61.71
CA LYS A 243 51.59 11.30 61.73
C LYS A 243 51.18 12.38 62.73
N MET A 244 51.85 12.45 63.87
CA MET A 244 51.62 13.46 64.90
C MET A 244 52.82 14.40 64.93
N GLU A 245 52.58 15.68 64.65
CA GLU A 245 53.63 16.68 64.54
C GLU A 245 53.55 17.60 65.76
N THR A 246 54.55 17.55 66.64
CA THR A 246 54.54 18.34 67.89
C THR A 246 55.61 19.44 67.83
N LYS A 247 55.22 20.64 68.24
CA LYS A 247 56.11 21.81 68.41
C LYS A 247 56.12 22.19 69.88
N LYS A 248 57.31 22.28 70.48
CA LYS A 248 57.48 22.64 71.92
C LYS A 248 57.54 24.17 72.16
N SER A 249 57.79 24.99 71.13
CA SER A 249 57.62 26.45 71.13
C SER A 249 57.74 27.01 69.69
N LEU A 250 57.41 28.29 69.48
CA LEU A 250 57.35 28.93 68.15
C LEU A 250 58.67 28.96 67.35
N SER A 251 59.83 28.67 67.96
CA SER A 251 61.14 28.68 67.28
C SER A 251 61.84 27.31 67.15
N ALA A 252 61.21 26.21 67.56
CA ALA A 252 61.82 24.87 67.47
C ALA A 252 61.32 24.06 66.25
N LYS A 253 62.24 23.34 65.56
CA LYS A 253 61.92 22.40 64.46
C LYS A 253 60.96 21.31 64.95
N SER A 254 59.92 21.01 64.15
CA SER A 254 58.92 19.99 64.47
C SER A 254 59.55 18.59 64.54
N LYS A 255 59.20 17.83 65.58
CA LYS A 255 59.46 16.39 65.63
C LYS A 255 58.18 15.66 65.24
N ILE A 256 58.30 14.78 64.24
CA ILE A 256 57.21 13.97 63.71
C ILE A 256 57.27 12.60 64.40
N TYR A 257 56.21 12.24 65.11
CA TYR A 257 56.02 10.92 65.71
C TYR A 257 54.99 10.14 64.89
N TYR A 258 55.24 8.83 64.71
CA TYR A 258 54.32 7.91 64.05
C TYR A 258 53.69 7.00 65.10
N VAL A 259 52.44 7.27 65.46
CA VAL A 259 51.72 6.48 66.48
C VAL A 259 50.86 5.43 65.78
N SER A 260 51.11 4.15 66.04
CA SER A 260 50.24 3.06 65.58
C SER A 260 49.22 2.71 66.66
N VAL A 261 47.94 2.65 66.31
CA VAL A 261 46.88 2.21 67.23
C VAL A 261 46.49 0.78 66.88
N ASP A 262 46.79 -0.18 67.75
CA ASP A 262 46.60 -1.61 67.47
C ASP A 262 45.12 -1.99 67.22
N LYS A 263 44.17 -1.33 67.91
CA LYS A 263 42.72 -1.49 67.66
C LYS A 263 42.32 -1.05 66.25
N ILE A 264 42.84 0.09 65.78
CA ILE A 264 42.57 0.63 64.44
C ILE A 264 43.23 -0.25 63.37
N ASN A 265 44.44 -0.76 63.63
CA ASN A 265 45.11 -1.73 62.75
C ASN A 265 44.34 -3.05 62.64
N GLY A 266 43.78 -3.54 63.75
CA GLY A 266 42.89 -4.71 63.77
C GLY A 266 41.61 -4.51 62.95
N MET A 267 40.95 -3.36 63.10
CA MET A 267 39.77 -2.98 62.30
C MET A 267 40.11 -2.82 60.82
N TYR A 268 41.21 -2.15 60.48
CA TYR A 268 41.68 -1.97 59.10
C TYR A 268 42.00 -3.31 58.43
N LYS A 269 42.62 -4.26 59.15
CA LYS A 269 42.91 -5.60 58.63
C LYS A 269 41.63 -6.40 58.38
N LYS A 270 40.64 -6.34 59.27
CA LYS A 270 39.31 -6.94 59.07
C LYS A 270 38.59 -6.33 57.87
N LEU A 271 38.64 -5.00 57.73
CA LEU A 271 38.05 -4.28 56.60
C LEU A 271 38.71 -4.67 55.27
N CYS A 272 40.04 -4.70 55.18
CA CYS A 272 40.75 -5.13 53.98
C CYS A 272 40.45 -6.59 53.61
N LYS A 273 40.34 -7.48 54.60
CA LYS A 273 39.96 -8.88 54.40
C LYS A 273 38.51 -9.00 53.91
N SER A 274 37.59 -8.22 54.47
CA SER A 274 36.19 -8.15 54.00
C SER A 274 36.10 -7.64 52.55
N LEU A 275 36.80 -6.55 52.23
CA LEU A 275 36.86 -5.99 50.87
C LEU A 275 37.49 -6.96 49.87
N TYR A 276 38.49 -7.75 50.28
CA TYR A 276 39.09 -8.79 49.45
C TYR A 276 38.07 -9.86 49.04
N TYR A 277 37.33 -10.42 50.01
CA TYR A 277 36.29 -11.41 49.71
C TYR A 277 35.12 -10.79 48.94
N LEU A 278 34.75 -9.54 49.22
CA LEU A 278 33.75 -8.82 48.46
C LEU A 278 34.15 -8.65 46.98
N CYS A 279 35.42 -8.32 46.70
CA CYS A 279 35.91 -8.23 45.32
C CYS A 279 35.84 -9.58 44.60
N ILE A 280 36.18 -10.68 45.27
CA ILE A 280 36.06 -12.03 44.71
C ILE A 280 34.60 -12.38 44.44
N PHE A 281 33.70 -12.09 45.40
CA PHE A 281 32.28 -12.33 45.25
C PHE A 281 31.69 -11.57 44.07
N VAL A 282 32.00 -10.28 43.92
CA VAL A 282 31.52 -9.45 42.79
C VAL A 282 32.10 -9.94 41.46
N LEU A 283 33.36 -10.40 41.42
CA LEU A 283 33.93 -11.00 40.20
C LEU A 283 33.28 -12.34 39.83
N ALA A 284 32.99 -13.20 40.81
CA ALA A 284 32.27 -14.45 40.58
C ALA A 284 30.84 -14.17 40.06
N LEU A 285 30.18 -13.17 40.65
CA LEU A 285 28.86 -12.70 40.23
C LEU A 285 28.88 -12.15 38.78
N LEU A 286 29.90 -11.39 38.40
CA LEU A 286 30.13 -10.93 37.03
C LEU A 286 30.38 -12.07 36.04
N ALA A 287 31.09 -13.11 36.47
CA ALA A 287 31.39 -14.25 35.61
C ALA A 287 30.15 -15.12 35.35
N ILE A 288 29.26 -15.26 36.34
CA ILE A 288 28.04 -16.07 36.22
C ILE A 288 26.85 -15.31 35.62
N SER A 289 26.88 -13.97 35.62
CA SER A 289 25.76 -13.13 35.19
C SER A 289 25.24 -13.41 33.78
N PRO A 290 26.09 -13.69 32.75
CA PRO A 290 25.57 -13.99 31.41
C PRO A 290 24.75 -15.29 31.39
N ILE A 291 25.11 -16.27 32.23
CA ILE A 291 24.38 -17.53 32.36
C ILE A 291 23.02 -17.31 33.05
N LEU A 292 22.99 -16.46 34.08
CA LEU A 292 21.76 -16.14 34.81
C LEU A 292 20.76 -15.33 33.96
N TYR A 293 21.24 -14.39 33.14
CA TYR A 293 20.38 -13.56 32.29
C TYR A 293 20.00 -14.25 30.97
N GLY A 294 20.89 -15.08 30.44
CA GLY A 294 20.64 -15.93 29.28
C GLY A 294 19.97 -17.26 29.63
N TYR A 295 19.49 -17.47 30.87
CA TYR A 295 19.00 -18.77 31.33
C TYR A 295 17.94 -19.35 30.40
N PHE A 296 16.96 -18.53 29.99
CA PHE A 296 15.92 -18.97 29.06
C PHE A 296 16.52 -19.39 27.71
N LEU A 297 17.41 -18.58 27.13
CA LEU A 297 18.04 -18.86 25.82
C LEU A 297 19.01 -20.05 25.88
N ILE A 298 19.71 -20.24 26.99
CA ILE A 298 20.61 -21.38 27.21
C ILE A 298 19.79 -22.66 27.42
N GLY A 299 18.70 -22.58 28.18
CA GLY A 299 17.85 -23.73 28.53
C GLY A 299 16.88 -24.14 27.44
N ARG A 300 16.41 -23.20 26.61
CA ARG A 300 15.44 -23.44 25.53
C ARG A 300 16.02 -23.32 24.12
N GLY A 301 17.24 -22.80 23.99
CA GLY A 301 17.81 -22.41 22.70
C GLY A 301 17.15 -21.14 22.14
N LEU A 302 17.59 -20.73 20.94
CA LEU A 302 16.82 -19.79 20.13
C LEU A 302 15.58 -20.53 19.63
N GLN A 303 14.40 -19.92 19.79
CA GLN A 303 13.19 -20.44 19.16
C GLN A 303 13.36 -20.35 17.64
N VAL A 304 13.45 -21.51 17.00
CA VAL A 304 13.43 -21.67 15.55
C VAL A 304 12.21 -22.50 15.18
N TYR A 305 11.48 -22.05 14.17
CA TYR A 305 10.34 -22.80 13.66
C TYR A 305 10.81 -23.77 12.58
N ALA A 306 10.58 -25.06 12.79
CA ALA A 306 10.77 -26.07 11.77
C ALA A 306 9.40 -26.36 11.12
N PRO A 307 9.15 -25.94 9.88
CA PRO A 307 7.90 -26.26 9.20
C PRO A 307 7.72 -27.78 9.07
N SER A 308 6.49 -28.25 9.22
CA SER A 308 6.18 -29.67 9.03
C SER A 308 6.47 -30.11 7.60
N GLU A 309 6.83 -31.39 7.38
CA GLU A 309 7.10 -31.91 6.03
C GLU A 309 5.91 -31.71 5.09
N ASN A 310 4.68 -31.82 5.60
CA ASN A 310 3.45 -31.57 4.84
C ASN A 310 3.37 -30.17 4.21
N TYR A 311 3.99 -29.18 4.86
CA TYR A 311 4.06 -27.81 4.32
C TYR A 311 5.20 -27.65 3.31
N LEU A 312 6.24 -28.48 3.38
CA LEU A 312 7.40 -28.43 2.51
C LEU A 312 7.25 -29.24 1.22
N TYR A 313 6.50 -30.35 1.22
CA TYR A 313 6.31 -31.19 0.03
C TYR A 313 5.91 -30.46 -1.25
N PRO A 314 4.95 -29.50 -1.27
CA PRO A 314 4.65 -28.78 -2.51
C PRO A 314 5.87 -28.01 -3.05
N TYR A 315 6.71 -27.46 -2.18
CA TYR A 315 7.92 -26.74 -2.58
C TYR A 315 9.03 -27.69 -3.05
N TYR A 316 9.15 -28.88 -2.46
CA TYR A 316 10.04 -29.92 -2.99
C TYR A 316 9.61 -30.40 -4.38
N TRP A 317 8.31 -30.58 -4.61
CA TRP A 317 7.80 -30.91 -5.95
C TRP A 317 8.18 -29.83 -7.00
N LEU A 318 8.18 -28.54 -6.60
CA LEU A 318 8.61 -27.44 -7.47
C LEU A 318 10.10 -27.48 -7.83
N THR A 319 10.96 -28.12 -7.01
CA THR A 319 12.39 -28.31 -7.34
C THR A 319 12.58 -29.23 -8.54
N GLU A 320 11.65 -30.15 -8.77
CA GLU A 320 11.68 -31.12 -9.86
C GLU A 320 11.19 -30.51 -11.18
N GLN A 321 10.56 -29.32 -11.13
CA GLN A 321 10.04 -28.63 -12.29
C GLN A 321 11.12 -27.73 -12.93
N GLY A 322 11.48 -28.02 -14.18
CA GLY A 322 12.43 -27.24 -14.96
C GLY A 322 11.81 -26.00 -15.62
N GLY A 323 12.62 -25.00 -15.97
CA GLY A 323 12.21 -23.82 -16.74
C GLY A 323 12.39 -22.49 -16.01
N ASP A 324 12.21 -21.38 -16.74
CA ASP A 324 12.26 -20.01 -16.21
C ASP A 324 10.84 -19.49 -15.96
N TYR A 325 10.39 -19.54 -14.70
CA TYR A 325 9.06 -19.11 -14.28
C TYR A 325 9.04 -18.65 -12.82
N ARG A 326 7.97 -17.97 -12.44
CA ARG A 326 7.71 -17.46 -11.10
C ARG A 326 6.56 -18.18 -10.42
N ILE A 327 6.50 -18.05 -9.10
CA ILE A 327 5.51 -18.74 -8.25
C ILE A 327 4.71 -17.71 -7.45
N VAL A 328 3.42 -17.97 -7.30
CA VAL A 328 2.54 -17.27 -6.35
C VAL A 328 2.30 -18.21 -5.16
N THR A 329 2.38 -17.71 -3.93
CA THR A 329 2.07 -18.48 -2.73
C THR A 329 0.89 -17.86 -1.99
N VAL A 330 -0.11 -18.68 -1.62
CA VAL A 330 -1.32 -18.20 -0.93
C VAL A 330 -1.13 -18.24 0.59
N GLY A 331 -1.46 -17.13 1.26
CA GLY A 331 -1.36 -16.95 2.71
C GLY A 331 -2.50 -17.56 3.52
N GLN A 332 -2.42 -17.42 4.85
CA GLN A 332 -3.39 -17.98 5.79
C GLN A 332 -4.62 -17.08 6.05
N HIS A 333 -4.47 -15.76 6.01
CA HIS A 333 -5.57 -14.83 6.32
C HIS A 333 -6.21 -14.28 5.02
N PRO A 334 -7.52 -13.98 5.01
CA PRO A 334 -8.21 -13.46 3.81
C PRO A 334 -7.61 -12.16 3.24
N THR A 335 -6.99 -11.33 4.08
CA THR A 335 -6.33 -10.06 3.71
C THR A 335 -4.83 -10.20 3.42
N ASP A 336 -4.30 -11.43 3.48
CA ASP A 336 -2.86 -11.72 3.49
C ASP A 336 -2.39 -12.32 2.16
N PHE A 337 -3.12 -12.09 1.06
CA PHE A 337 -2.55 -12.33 -0.27
C PHE A 337 -1.33 -11.43 -0.47
N ALA A 338 -0.19 -11.99 -0.85
CA ALA A 338 1.08 -11.25 -0.87
C ALA A 338 1.37 -10.54 0.47
N ASP A 339 0.95 -11.16 1.57
CA ASP A 339 1.60 -11.04 2.87
C ASP A 339 2.38 -12.32 3.12
N GLY A 340 3.57 -12.17 3.68
CA GLY A 340 4.36 -13.33 4.01
C GLY A 340 4.07 -13.90 5.40
N SER A 341 3.31 -13.22 6.25
CA SER A 341 3.12 -13.69 7.63
C SER A 341 2.29 -14.99 7.71
N MET A 342 2.90 -16.09 8.17
CA MET A 342 2.22 -17.33 8.58
C MET A 342 2.29 -17.48 10.09
N SER A 343 1.14 -17.55 10.78
CA SER A 343 1.13 -17.72 12.23
C SER A 343 1.61 -19.11 12.63
N THR A 344 2.63 -19.17 13.49
CA THR A 344 3.15 -20.42 14.05
C THR A 344 2.65 -20.66 15.47
N ASN A 345 2.74 -21.90 15.94
CA ASN A 345 2.45 -22.28 17.33
C ASN A 345 3.42 -21.66 18.35
N LEU A 346 4.51 -21.03 17.91
CA LEU A 346 5.44 -20.28 18.75
C LEU A 346 5.01 -18.82 18.94
N GLY A 347 3.89 -18.39 18.35
CA GLY A 347 3.47 -16.99 18.35
C GLY A 347 4.33 -16.09 17.46
N TRP A 348 5.10 -16.69 16.55
CA TRP A 348 5.88 -16.01 15.51
C TRP A 348 5.13 -16.06 14.17
N GLY A 349 5.23 -15.01 13.37
CA GLY A 349 5.02 -15.10 11.93
C GLY A 349 6.24 -15.75 11.27
N HIS A 350 6.06 -16.77 10.43
CA HIS A 350 7.09 -17.32 9.56
C HIS A 350 6.71 -17.10 8.09
N GLU A 351 7.69 -16.95 7.20
CA GLU A 351 7.45 -16.57 5.81
C GLU A 351 7.68 -17.74 4.83
N LEU A 352 7.09 -18.91 5.08
CA LEU A 352 7.42 -20.12 4.30
C LEU A 352 7.20 -19.92 2.78
N GLY A 353 6.15 -19.20 2.39
CA GLY A 353 5.89 -18.88 1.00
C GLY A 353 6.99 -18.04 0.36
N TYR A 354 7.39 -16.92 1.00
CA TYR A 354 8.41 -16.02 0.44
C TYR A 354 9.80 -16.62 0.48
N GLU A 355 10.12 -17.35 1.56
CA GLU A 355 11.42 -18.01 1.75
C GLU A 355 11.54 -19.31 0.93
N SER A 356 10.45 -19.83 0.37
CA SER A 356 10.48 -21.04 -0.46
C SER A 356 11.42 -20.94 -1.67
N GLY A 357 11.77 -19.72 -2.10
CA GLY A 357 12.81 -19.48 -3.10
C GLY A 357 14.16 -20.13 -2.76
N PHE A 358 14.50 -20.30 -1.47
CA PHE A 358 15.72 -21.02 -1.05
C PHE A 358 15.64 -22.55 -1.27
N ILE A 359 14.43 -23.09 -1.46
CA ILE A 359 14.19 -24.51 -1.69
C ILE A 359 14.22 -24.80 -3.19
N HIS A 360 13.43 -24.06 -3.99
CA HIS A 360 13.22 -24.35 -5.41
C HIS A 360 13.94 -23.41 -6.39
N ASP A 361 14.66 -22.40 -5.92
CA ASP A 361 15.44 -21.45 -6.73
C ASP A 361 14.61 -20.76 -7.84
N LYS A 362 13.39 -20.33 -7.49
CA LYS A 362 12.50 -19.56 -8.38
C LYS A 362 12.05 -18.27 -7.68
N PRO A 363 11.78 -17.18 -8.43
CA PRO A 363 11.19 -15.98 -7.86
C PRO A 363 9.77 -16.23 -7.36
N VAL A 364 9.42 -15.62 -6.23
CA VAL A 364 8.10 -15.71 -5.60
C VAL A 364 7.45 -14.33 -5.58
N LEU A 365 6.15 -14.24 -5.84
CA LEU A 365 5.39 -13.01 -5.66
C LEU A 365 5.41 -12.59 -4.19
N GLN A 366 5.94 -11.39 -3.93
CA GLN A 366 5.92 -10.76 -2.61
C GLN A 366 5.00 -9.54 -2.60
N ASN A 367 5.12 -8.66 -1.60
CA ASN A 367 4.33 -7.43 -1.43
C ASN A 367 4.64 -6.32 -2.47
N GLY A 368 5.29 -6.65 -3.60
CA GLY A 368 5.72 -5.69 -4.62
C GLY A 368 6.95 -4.85 -4.25
N GLY A 369 7.57 -5.08 -3.09
CA GLY A 369 8.83 -4.45 -2.67
C GLY A 369 8.69 -2.94 -2.43
N TRP A 370 9.73 -2.18 -2.79
CA TRP A 370 9.77 -0.73 -2.59
C TRP A 370 9.59 0.09 -3.88
N GLU A 371 9.48 -0.57 -5.03
CA GLU A 371 9.24 0.10 -6.30
C GLU A 371 7.76 0.43 -6.45
N TYR A 372 7.46 1.72 -6.66
CA TYR A 372 6.09 2.23 -6.55
C TYR A 372 5.09 1.49 -7.44
N PHE A 373 5.43 1.22 -8.71
CA PHE A 373 4.50 0.55 -9.64
C PHE A 373 4.26 -0.92 -9.30
N SER A 374 5.32 -1.66 -8.94
CA SER A 374 5.18 -3.07 -8.52
C SER A 374 4.40 -3.16 -7.21
N HIS A 375 4.72 -2.30 -6.24
CA HIS A 375 4.00 -2.21 -4.97
C HIS A 375 2.53 -1.84 -5.17
N SER A 376 2.22 -0.90 -6.05
CA SER A 376 0.83 -0.49 -6.34
C SER A 376 0.02 -1.58 -7.02
N LEU A 377 0.63 -2.36 -7.94
CA LEU A 377 -0.03 -3.53 -8.52
C LEU A 377 -0.37 -4.55 -7.45
N VAL A 378 0.60 -4.90 -6.61
CA VAL A 378 0.38 -5.91 -5.58
C VAL A 378 -0.61 -5.43 -4.52
N ASP A 379 -0.56 -4.17 -4.11
CA ASP A 379 -1.55 -3.60 -3.17
C ASP A 379 -2.96 -3.65 -3.73
N PHE A 380 -3.14 -3.32 -5.02
CA PHE A 380 -4.43 -3.48 -5.68
C PHE A 380 -4.92 -4.94 -5.67
N LEU A 381 -4.03 -5.88 -5.99
CA LEU A 381 -4.39 -7.30 -5.96
C LEU A 381 -4.73 -7.77 -4.53
N ARG A 382 -3.92 -7.36 -3.55
CA ARG A 382 -3.98 -7.73 -2.13
C ARG A 382 -5.19 -7.16 -1.41
N PHE A 383 -5.49 -5.88 -1.62
CA PHE A 383 -6.53 -5.19 -0.84
C PHE A 383 -7.86 -5.10 -1.58
N GLN A 384 -7.87 -5.21 -2.91
CA GLN A 384 -9.09 -5.06 -3.70
C GLN A 384 -9.47 -6.35 -4.45
N VAL A 385 -8.59 -6.93 -5.26
CA VAL A 385 -8.99 -7.99 -6.20
C VAL A 385 -9.25 -9.33 -5.51
N VAL A 386 -8.29 -9.82 -4.74
CA VAL A 386 -8.32 -11.16 -4.12
C VAL A 386 -9.33 -11.26 -2.97
N PRO A 387 -9.30 -10.40 -1.92
CA PRO A 387 -10.23 -10.52 -0.79
C PRO A 387 -11.70 -10.32 -1.21
N ASN A 388 -11.94 -9.48 -2.23
CA ASN A 388 -13.29 -9.22 -2.74
C ASN A 388 -13.67 -10.12 -3.93
N LYS A 389 -12.89 -11.17 -4.24
CA LYS A 389 -13.16 -12.12 -5.34
C LYS A 389 -13.54 -11.41 -6.65
N MET A 390 -12.80 -10.39 -7.07
CA MET A 390 -13.25 -9.44 -8.11
C MET A 390 -13.26 -9.98 -9.55
N THR A 391 -12.57 -11.09 -9.84
CA THR A 391 -12.40 -11.60 -11.22
C THR A 391 -12.15 -13.12 -11.27
N ARG A 392 -12.43 -13.74 -12.44
CA ARG A 392 -11.97 -15.11 -12.80
C ARG A 392 -10.74 -15.13 -13.71
N ASN A 393 -10.20 -13.97 -14.07
CA ASN A 393 -9.10 -13.83 -15.02
C ASN A 393 -7.78 -13.44 -14.35
N LEU A 394 -7.65 -13.64 -13.03
CA LEU A 394 -6.41 -13.29 -12.33
C LEU A 394 -5.22 -14.10 -12.86
N MET A 395 -5.46 -15.34 -13.28
CA MET A 395 -4.42 -16.21 -13.83
C MET A 395 -3.94 -15.73 -15.20
N ASP A 396 -4.79 -15.11 -16.02
CA ASP A 396 -4.36 -14.51 -17.28
C ASP A 396 -3.40 -13.32 -17.04
N ILE A 397 -3.70 -12.50 -16.02
CA ILE A 397 -2.82 -11.41 -15.57
C ILE A 397 -1.48 -11.97 -15.09
N PHE A 398 -1.50 -12.99 -14.21
CA PHE A 398 -0.29 -13.64 -13.71
C PHE A 398 0.52 -14.33 -14.80
N GLY A 399 -0.15 -14.95 -15.78
CA GLY A 399 0.49 -15.64 -16.90
C GLY A 399 1.33 -14.70 -17.74
N THR A 400 0.86 -13.48 -17.94
CA THR A 400 1.61 -12.42 -18.64
C THR A 400 2.96 -12.13 -17.96
N PHE A 401 2.99 -12.12 -16.63
CA PHE A 401 4.20 -11.83 -15.85
C PHE A 401 5.02 -13.08 -15.49
N ASN A 402 4.88 -14.14 -16.29
CA ASN A 402 5.60 -15.41 -16.14
C ASN A 402 5.34 -16.13 -14.80
N TYR A 403 4.18 -15.92 -14.17
CA TYR A 403 3.74 -16.70 -13.00
C TYR A 403 3.01 -17.95 -13.46
N ARG A 404 3.72 -19.08 -13.37
CA ARG A 404 3.23 -20.37 -13.85
C ARG A 404 2.47 -21.17 -12.80
N TYR A 405 2.91 -21.12 -11.54
CA TYR A 405 2.34 -21.94 -10.47
C TYR A 405 1.79 -21.09 -9.32
N VAL A 406 0.64 -21.48 -8.81
CA VAL A 406 0.06 -20.98 -7.55
C VAL A 406 0.09 -22.11 -6.53
N VAL A 407 0.83 -21.92 -5.44
CA VAL A 407 0.87 -22.85 -4.30
C VAL A 407 -0.20 -22.45 -3.30
N ILE A 408 -1.17 -23.34 -3.10
CA ILE A 408 -2.20 -23.21 -2.07
C ILE A 408 -1.84 -24.18 -0.93
N PRO A 409 -1.15 -23.72 0.12
CA PRO A 409 -0.74 -24.59 1.21
C PRO A 409 -1.94 -25.11 2.03
N ALA A 410 -1.73 -26.19 2.78
CA ALA A 410 -2.75 -26.77 3.66
C ALA A 410 -3.34 -25.77 4.68
N TYR A 411 -2.55 -24.78 5.11
CA TYR A 411 -2.98 -23.72 6.03
C TYR A 411 -3.66 -22.52 5.35
N ALA A 412 -3.82 -22.52 4.02
CA ALA A 412 -4.47 -21.43 3.31
C ALA A 412 -5.94 -21.27 3.75
N ASN A 413 -6.41 -20.02 3.83
CA ASN A 413 -7.81 -19.72 4.14
C ASN A 413 -8.78 -20.43 3.16
N SER A 414 -9.94 -20.90 3.65
CA SER A 414 -10.95 -21.56 2.81
C SER A 414 -11.50 -20.66 1.70
N GLU A 415 -11.71 -19.37 1.96
CA GLU A 415 -12.23 -18.41 0.98
C GLU A 415 -11.18 -18.09 -0.10
N LEU A 416 -9.91 -17.94 0.29
CA LEU A 416 -8.80 -17.74 -0.66
C LEU A 416 -8.58 -19.00 -1.51
N ARG A 417 -8.60 -20.18 -0.89
CA ARG A 417 -8.54 -21.46 -1.61
C ARG A 417 -9.64 -21.54 -2.65
N GLU A 418 -10.88 -21.23 -2.27
CA GLU A 418 -12.02 -21.22 -3.19
C GLU A 418 -11.80 -20.23 -4.34
N PHE A 419 -11.33 -19.01 -4.04
CA PHE A 419 -11.07 -17.98 -5.04
C PHE A 419 -10.05 -18.44 -6.10
N PHE A 420 -8.92 -19.02 -5.69
CA PHE A 420 -7.89 -19.48 -6.62
C PHE A 420 -8.32 -20.73 -7.41
N VAL A 421 -9.01 -21.68 -6.78
CA VAL A 421 -9.50 -22.89 -7.47
C VAL A 421 -10.57 -22.56 -8.52
N LYS A 422 -11.32 -21.47 -8.35
CA LYS A 422 -12.35 -21.01 -9.31
C LYS A 422 -11.82 -20.07 -10.40
N GLN A 423 -10.51 -19.83 -10.49
CA GLN A 423 -9.93 -19.06 -11.59
C GLN A 423 -9.98 -19.84 -12.92
N SER A 424 -10.17 -19.10 -14.01
CA SER A 424 -10.11 -19.65 -15.37
C SER A 424 -8.67 -20.02 -15.75
N ALA A 425 -8.50 -20.89 -16.75
CA ALA A 425 -7.19 -21.32 -17.27
C ALA A 425 -6.26 -21.92 -16.19
N THR A 426 -6.82 -22.67 -15.24
CA THR A 426 -6.07 -23.37 -14.19
C THR A 426 -6.21 -24.87 -14.28
N LYS A 427 -5.10 -25.56 -14.00
CA LYS A 427 -5.05 -27.01 -13.89
C LYS A 427 -4.41 -27.42 -12.56
N VAL A 428 -5.05 -28.29 -11.80
CA VAL A 428 -4.45 -28.87 -10.60
C VAL A 428 -3.36 -29.87 -11.01
N VAL A 429 -2.10 -29.58 -10.68
CA VAL A 429 -0.94 -30.44 -11.01
C VAL A 429 -0.34 -31.14 -9.79
N TYR A 430 -0.71 -30.68 -8.59
CA TYR A 430 -0.33 -31.31 -7.32
C TYR A 430 -1.51 -31.26 -6.36
N ASN A 431 -1.78 -32.38 -5.69
CA ASN A 431 -2.79 -32.49 -4.64
C ASN A 431 -2.37 -33.53 -3.62
N TYR A 432 -1.80 -33.07 -2.50
CA TYR A 432 -1.33 -33.95 -1.43
C TYR A 432 -1.34 -33.25 -0.07
N SER A 433 -1.77 -33.97 0.97
CA SER A 433 -1.82 -33.51 2.36
C SER A 433 -2.54 -32.16 2.56
N GLY A 434 -3.58 -31.89 1.76
CA GLY A 434 -4.35 -30.64 1.82
C GLY A 434 -3.71 -29.46 1.08
N SER A 435 -2.50 -29.59 0.57
CA SER A 435 -1.86 -28.58 -0.29
C SER A 435 -2.19 -28.84 -1.77
N LEU A 436 -2.41 -27.78 -2.53
CA LEU A 436 -2.65 -27.82 -3.99
C LEU A 436 -1.61 -26.97 -4.71
N ILE A 437 -1.23 -27.36 -5.93
CA ILE A 437 -0.54 -26.48 -6.87
C ILE A 437 -1.40 -26.38 -8.12
N LEU A 438 -1.73 -25.14 -8.49
CA LEU A 438 -2.41 -24.82 -9.73
C LEU A 438 -1.35 -24.40 -10.77
N GLU A 439 -1.38 -25.00 -11.94
CA GLU A 439 -0.66 -24.56 -13.13
C GLU A 439 -1.52 -23.60 -13.95
N ASN A 440 -0.90 -22.52 -14.39
CA ASN A 440 -1.47 -21.54 -15.31
C ASN A 440 -1.31 -22.03 -16.75
N GLU A 441 -2.42 -22.28 -17.43
CA GLU A 441 -2.40 -22.77 -18.82
C GLU A 441 -2.02 -21.66 -19.82
N ASN A 442 -2.18 -20.39 -19.43
CA ASN A 442 -1.91 -19.22 -20.26
C ASN A 442 -0.60 -18.51 -19.85
N CYS A 443 0.35 -19.22 -19.25
CA CYS A 443 1.64 -18.63 -18.86
C CYS A 443 2.47 -18.25 -20.09
N ASN A 444 2.90 -16.99 -20.15
CA ASN A 444 3.82 -16.49 -21.15
C ASN A 444 5.28 -16.65 -20.67
N GLN A 445 6.23 -16.55 -21.60
CA GLN A 445 7.65 -16.58 -21.28
C GLN A 445 8.13 -15.26 -20.65
N HIS A 446 9.30 -15.28 -20.02
CA HIS A 446 9.87 -14.13 -19.31
C HIS A 446 10.14 -12.92 -20.22
N ILE A 447 10.58 -13.17 -21.45
CA ILE A 447 10.82 -12.15 -22.48
C ILE A 447 10.00 -12.53 -23.70
N PHE A 448 9.04 -11.71 -24.07
CA PHE A 448 8.16 -11.93 -25.23
C PHE A 448 8.00 -10.65 -26.04
N GLY A 449 7.34 -10.71 -27.19
CA GLY A 449 7.11 -9.53 -28.02
C GLY A 449 5.66 -9.38 -28.40
N VAL A 450 5.21 -8.13 -28.49
CA VAL A 450 3.81 -7.77 -28.80
C VAL A 450 3.76 -6.74 -29.93
N THR A 451 2.91 -6.96 -30.92
CA THR A 451 2.79 -6.07 -32.09
C THR A 451 1.77 -4.96 -31.93
N GLN A 452 0.96 -5.00 -30.88
CA GLN A 452 -0.09 -4.01 -30.65
C GLN A 452 0.14 -3.29 -29.32
N SER A 453 -0.34 -2.06 -29.23
CA SER A 453 -0.35 -1.32 -27.97
C SER A 453 -1.57 -0.42 -27.79
N ALA A 454 -1.88 -0.17 -26.53
CA ALA A 454 -2.94 0.73 -26.10
C ALA A 454 -2.40 1.78 -25.13
N ILE A 455 -2.82 3.04 -25.29
CA ILE A 455 -2.64 4.04 -24.24
C ILE A 455 -3.88 4.01 -23.35
N VAL A 456 -3.68 3.84 -22.04
CA VAL A 456 -4.75 3.81 -21.04
C VAL A 456 -4.77 5.11 -20.27
N ILE A 457 -5.88 5.83 -20.35
CA ILE A 457 -6.19 7.01 -19.56
C ILE A 457 -7.16 6.53 -18.48
N GLY A 458 -6.60 6.03 -17.38
CA GLY A 458 -7.31 5.21 -16.40
C GLY A 458 -6.42 4.86 -15.20
N GLY A 459 -7.03 4.34 -14.13
CA GLY A 459 -6.29 3.65 -13.09
C GLY A 459 -5.98 2.19 -13.46
N LEU A 460 -5.24 1.52 -12.58
CA LEU A 460 -4.94 0.09 -12.68
C LEU A 460 -6.20 -0.80 -12.65
N ASP A 461 -7.30 -0.30 -12.10
CA ASP A 461 -8.61 -0.92 -12.14
C ASP A 461 -9.18 -1.11 -13.56
N ALA A 462 -8.60 -0.43 -14.57
CA ALA A 462 -8.85 -0.71 -15.98
C ALA A 462 -8.44 -2.14 -16.39
N LEU A 463 -7.44 -2.72 -15.73
CA LEU A 463 -6.88 -4.02 -16.11
C LEU A 463 -7.90 -5.17 -15.99
N PRO A 464 -8.53 -5.43 -14.82
CA PRO A 464 -9.56 -6.46 -14.73
C PRO A 464 -10.81 -6.12 -15.57
N ALA A 465 -11.06 -4.84 -15.85
CA ALA A 465 -12.15 -4.43 -16.72
C ALA A 465 -11.91 -4.83 -18.19
N LEU A 466 -10.69 -4.63 -18.70
CA LEU A 466 -10.30 -5.04 -20.05
C LEU A 466 -10.34 -6.56 -20.22
N TYR A 467 -9.95 -7.34 -19.21
CA TYR A 467 -10.01 -8.80 -19.24
C TYR A 467 -11.44 -9.39 -19.29
N LYS A 468 -12.48 -8.56 -19.15
CA LYS A 468 -13.88 -8.97 -19.42
C LYS A 468 -14.24 -8.93 -20.92
N ILE A 469 -13.34 -8.43 -21.78
CA ILE A 469 -13.48 -8.43 -23.23
C ILE A 469 -12.67 -9.61 -23.78
N ASP A 470 -13.33 -10.58 -24.41
CA ASP A 470 -12.74 -11.89 -24.76
C ASP A 470 -11.48 -11.78 -25.66
N SER A 471 -11.41 -10.78 -26.54
CA SER A 471 -10.23 -10.56 -27.40
C SER A 471 -9.04 -9.91 -26.70
N PHE A 472 -9.19 -9.39 -25.48
CA PHE A 472 -8.11 -8.70 -24.78
C PHE A 472 -7.13 -9.69 -24.12
N ASN A 473 -5.83 -9.50 -24.39
CA ASN A 473 -4.76 -10.27 -23.74
C ASN A 473 -3.44 -9.49 -23.79
N LEU A 474 -2.77 -9.33 -22.64
CA LEU A 474 -1.48 -8.62 -22.56
C LEU A 474 -0.34 -9.31 -23.30
N SER A 475 -0.47 -10.61 -23.61
CA SER A 475 0.48 -11.35 -24.45
C SER A 475 0.42 -10.94 -25.93
N ARG A 476 -0.53 -10.06 -26.31
CA ARG A 476 -0.69 -9.52 -27.67
C ARG A 476 -0.68 -8.00 -27.72
N ILE A 477 -1.09 -7.34 -26.63
CA ILE A 477 -1.26 -5.90 -26.53
C ILE A 477 -0.50 -5.37 -25.32
N ALA A 478 0.48 -4.49 -25.54
CA ALA A 478 1.12 -3.72 -24.47
C ALA A 478 0.22 -2.56 -24.02
N LEU A 479 0.07 -2.37 -22.71
CA LEU A 479 -0.59 -1.20 -22.13
C LEU A 479 0.44 -0.15 -21.69
N PHE A 480 0.18 1.10 -22.07
CA PHE A 480 0.92 2.28 -21.62
C PHE A 480 -0.02 3.20 -20.85
N PHE A 481 0.18 3.33 -19.55
CA PHE A 481 -0.64 4.20 -18.72
C PHE A 481 -0.22 5.67 -18.89
N ALA A 482 -1.19 6.53 -19.20
CA ALA A 482 -0.95 7.92 -19.59
C ALA A 482 -0.28 8.77 -18.48
N ASP A 483 -0.42 8.38 -17.21
CA ASP A 483 0.24 9.00 -16.06
C ASP A 483 1.71 8.59 -15.90
N GLN A 484 2.11 7.44 -16.46
CA GLN A 484 3.48 6.91 -16.42
C GLN A 484 4.35 7.43 -17.56
N LEU A 485 3.76 8.07 -18.58
CA LEU A 485 4.48 8.66 -19.70
C LEU A 485 5.30 9.88 -19.25
N ASN A 486 6.37 10.19 -19.98
CA ASN A 486 7.17 11.37 -19.67
C ASN A 486 6.49 12.66 -20.14
N ASN A 487 5.79 12.60 -21.28
CA ASN A 487 5.06 13.71 -21.86
C ASN A 487 3.55 13.53 -21.65
N PRO A 488 2.73 14.59 -21.83
CA PRO A 488 1.30 14.42 -22.06
C PRO A 488 1.04 13.35 -23.12
N PHE A 489 0.05 12.50 -22.90
CA PHE A 489 -0.14 11.29 -23.71
C PHE A 489 -0.29 11.57 -25.21
N TYR A 490 -0.80 12.75 -25.59
CA TYR A 490 -1.05 13.14 -26.98
C TYR A 490 0.19 13.73 -27.68
N THR A 491 1.24 14.13 -26.94
CA THR A 491 2.53 14.57 -27.49
C THR A 491 3.62 13.50 -27.37
N ASP A 492 3.35 12.41 -26.64
CA ASP A 492 4.29 11.31 -26.49
C ASP A 492 4.47 10.54 -27.82
N PRO A 493 5.70 10.13 -28.19
CA PRO A 493 5.93 9.34 -29.40
C PRO A 493 5.13 8.03 -29.48
N LEU A 494 4.70 7.47 -28.34
CA LEU A 494 3.86 6.28 -28.28
C LEU A 494 2.42 6.50 -28.76
N PHE A 495 1.93 7.75 -28.77
CA PHE A 495 0.59 8.10 -29.23
C PHE A 495 0.35 7.63 -30.66
N ASN A 496 1.24 8.02 -31.57
CA ASN A 496 1.14 7.68 -32.99
C ASN A 496 1.47 6.21 -33.30
N LYS A 497 2.01 5.48 -32.33
CA LYS A 497 2.37 4.06 -32.47
C LYS A 497 1.29 3.13 -31.94
N SER A 498 0.40 3.64 -31.10
CA SER A 498 -0.63 2.83 -30.44
C SER A 498 -1.86 2.67 -31.33
N GLN A 499 -2.41 1.45 -31.34
CA GLN A 499 -3.61 1.12 -32.11
C GLN A 499 -4.89 1.48 -31.34
N TYR A 500 -4.79 1.63 -30.02
CA TYR A 500 -5.92 1.85 -29.14
C TYR A 500 -5.67 3.01 -28.19
N LEU A 501 -6.71 3.81 -27.97
CA LEU A 501 -6.79 4.81 -26.92
C LEU A 501 -7.95 4.45 -26.01
N VAL A 502 -7.64 4.01 -24.79
CA VAL A 502 -8.61 3.49 -23.82
C VAL A 502 -8.83 4.54 -22.73
N PHE A 503 -10.06 4.99 -22.56
CA PHE A 503 -10.50 5.81 -21.44
C PHE A 503 -11.23 4.91 -20.45
N TYR A 504 -10.78 4.88 -19.19
CA TYR A 504 -11.42 4.05 -18.17
C TYR A 504 -11.85 4.87 -16.95
N ASN A 505 -13.16 4.95 -16.70
CA ASN A 505 -13.75 5.72 -15.60
C ASN A 505 -13.25 7.18 -15.54
N MET A 506 -13.17 7.84 -16.71
CA MET A 506 -12.64 9.21 -16.82
C MET A 506 -13.71 10.17 -17.33
N GLU A 507 -13.80 11.32 -16.67
CA GLU A 507 -14.51 12.49 -17.19
C GLU A 507 -13.52 13.37 -17.97
N LEU A 508 -14.01 14.25 -18.85
CA LEU A 508 -13.15 15.13 -19.66
C LEU A 508 -12.19 15.97 -18.79
N ILE A 509 -12.66 16.40 -17.62
CA ILE A 509 -11.85 17.14 -16.64
C ILE A 509 -10.65 16.33 -16.14
N ASP A 510 -10.80 15.02 -15.92
CA ASP A 510 -9.69 14.16 -15.51
C ASP A 510 -8.63 14.05 -16.61
N VAL A 511 -9.06 13.92 -17.87
CA VAL A 511 -8.17 13.87 -19.02
C VAL A 511 -7.35 15.15 -19.13
N VAL A 512 -7.99 16.32 -19.02
CA VAL A 512 -7.29 17.62 -19.08
C VAL A 512 -6.33 17.76 -17.90
N MET A 513 -6.79 17.52 -16.67
CA MET A 513 -5.98 17.66 -15.46
C MET A 513 -4.78 16.70 -15.44
N LEU A 514 -4.92 15.49 -15.99
CA LEU A 514 -3.80 14.56 -16.14
C LEU A 514 -2.64 15.15 -16.97
N THR A 515 -2.94 15.98 -17.96
CA THR A 515 -1.91 16.64 -18.79
C THR A 515 -1.20 17.77 -18.05
N PHE A 516 -1.73 18.21 -16.91
CA PHE A 516 -1.13 19.22 -16.03
C PHE A 516 -0.35 18.61 -14.86
N ARG A 517 -0.19 17.28 -14.78
CA ARG A 517 0.42 16.57 -13.63
C ARG A 517 1.83 17.02 -13.23
N ASN A 518 2.56 17.64 -14.14
CA ASN A 518 3.93 18.12 -13.96
C ASN A 518 4.02 19.66 -13.89
N GLU A 519 2.89 20.36 -14.00
CA GLU A 519 2.81 21.81 -13.95
C GLU A 519 2.75 22.30 -12.50
N SER A 520 3.35 23.47 -12.21
CA SER A 520 3.42 24.03 -10.85
C SER A 520 2.06 24.38 -10.25
N PHE A 521 1.04 24.58 -11.09
CA PHE A 521 -0.31 24.94 -10.67
C PHE A 521 -1.19 23.74 -10.31
N LEU A 522 -0.68 22.50 -10.43
CA LEU A 522 -1.33 21.29 -9.92
C LEU A 522 -0.55 20.79 -8.71
N ILE A 523 -1.16 20.91 -7.53
CA ILE A 523 -0.57 20.55 -6.25
C ILE A 523 -1.01 19.15 -5.85
N LYS A 524 -0.04 18.26 -5.69
CA LYS A 524 -0.22 16.90 -5.16
C LYS A 524 -0.34 16.98 -3.63
N LEU A 525 -1.52 16.74 -3.08
CA LEU A 525 -1.76 17.06 -1.67
C LEU A 525 -1.12 16.06 -0.70
N ALA A 526 -0.75 14.85 -1.16
CA ALA A 526 -0.03 13.85 -0.38
C ALA A 526 1.17 14.41 0.40
N GLN A 527 1.87 15.40 -0.17
CA GLN A 527 3.05 16.01 0.46
C GLN A 527 2.75 16.84 1.73
N TYR A 528 1.48 17.19 1.96
CA TYR A 528 1.01 17.92 3.15
C TYR A 528 0.40 17.00 4.22
N GLY A 529 0.33 15.70 3.96
CA GLY A 529 -0.10 14.72 4.96
C GLY A 529 0.93 14.56 6.08
N ALA A 530 0.46 14.49 7.32
CA ALA A 530 1.26 14.17 8.48
C ALA A 530 1.81 12.73 8.40
N ASP A 531 3.03 12.53 8.89
CA ASP A 531 3.65 11.20 9.03
C ASP A 531 3.12 10.48 10.28
N SER A 532 1.82 10.22 10.30
CA SER A 532 1.08 9.57 11.39
C SER A 532 0.08 8.55 10.83
N LEU A 533 -0.29 7.57 11.66
CA LEU A 533 -1.39 6.64 11.39
C LEU A 533 -2.72 7.15 11.96
N ASP A 534 -2.70 8.21 12.79
CA ASP A 534 -3.88 8.72 13.48
C ASP A 534 -4.62 9.78 12.65
N SER A 535 -5.52 9.30 11.78
CA SER A 535 -6.42 10.16 10.99
C SER A 535 -7.45 10.91 11.84
N SER A 536 -7.63 10.58 13.12
CA SER A 536 -8.57 11.27 14.00
C SER A 536 -8.02 12.59 14.55
N ARG A 537 -6.69 12.77 14.48
CA ARG A 537 -6.01 13.98 14.94
C ARG A 537 -5.34 14.75 13.83
N ASN A 538 -4.97 14.07 12.73
CA ASN A 538 -4.22 14.66 11.64
C ASN A 538 -4.84 14.35 10.27
N TRP A 539 -4.54 15.20 9.30
CA TRP A 539 -4.61 14.81 7.89
C TRP A 539 -3.38 13.94 7.57
N ILE A 540 -3.57 12.64 7.42
CA ILE A 540 -2.50 11.67 7.18
C ILE A 540 -2.37 11.33 5.70
N ARG A 541 -1.22 10.81 5.27
CA ARG A 541 -1.09 10.17 3.95
C ARG A 541 -1.81 8.82 3.97
N SER A 542 -2.68 8.57 2.99
CA SER A 542 -3.48 7.36 2.91
C SER A 542 -3.43 6.71 1.51
N PRO A 543 -3.10 5.41 1.42
CA PRO A 543 -3.09 4.69 0.15
C PRO A 543 -4.47 4.13 -0.25
N VAL A 544 -5.56 4.51 0.43
CA VAL A 544 -6.90 3.89 0.26
C VAL A 544 -7.40 3.84 -1.19
N TRP A 545 -7.09 4.86 -2.01
CA TRP A 545 -7.49 4.89 -3.42
C TRP A 545 -6.52 4.12 -4.33
N ARG A 546 -5.23 4.09 -3.97
CA ARG A 546 -4.22 3.26 -4.62
C ARG A 546 -4.52 1.77 -4.43
N HIS A 547 -4.97 1.37 -3.24
CA HIS A 547 -5.45 0.02 -2.96
C HIS A 547 -6.63 -0.37 -3.85
N ARG A 548 -7.44 0.59 -4.32
CA ARG A 548 -8.55 0.37 -5.25
C ARG A 548 -8.15 0.42 -6.72
N GLY A 549 -6.85 0.58 -7.01
CA GLY A 549 -6.33 0.69 -8.35
C GLY A 549 -6.60 2.05 -9.02
N LYS A 550 -7.14 3.04 -8.30
CA LYS A 550 -7.43 4.36 -8.88
C LYS A 550 -6.14 5.13 -9.16
N TYR A 551 -6.15 5.96 -10.19
CA TYR A 551 -5.08 6.91 -10.45
C TYR A 551 -5.14 8.09 -9.46
N VAL A 552 -4.04 8.32 -8.75
CA VAL A 552 -3.86 9.35 -7.72
C VAL A 552 -2.62 10.18 -8.08
N PHE A 553 -2.73 11.51 -8.17
CA PHE A 553 -1.65 12.36 -8.69
C PHE A 553 -0.38 12.33 -7.82
N GLY A 554 -0.56 12.24 -6.50
CA GLY A 554 0.52 12.14 -5.51
C GLY A 554 0.89 10.71 -5.12
N GLY A 555 0.28 9.71 -5.76
CA GLY A 555 0.35 8.30 -5.41
C GLY A 555 -0.47 7.91 -4.17
N ASP A 556 -0.59 8.80 -3.18
CA ASP A 556 -1.49 8.70 -2.04
C ASP A 556 -2.39 9.94 -1.96
N VAL A 557 -3.49 9.84 -1.20
CA VAL A 557 -4.32 11.01 -0.84
C VAL A 557 -3.96 11.50 0.55
N ILE A 558 -4.41 12.69 0.92
CA ILE A 558 -4.52 13.05 2.35
C ILE A 558 -5.90 12.66 2.87
N GLN A 559 -5.96 12.11 4.09
CA GLN A 559 -7.18 11.62 4.72
C GLN A 559 -7.26 12.07 6.18
N THR A 560 -8.46 12.46 6.63
CA THR A 560 -8.76 12.71 8.05
C THR A 560 -10.16 12.20 8.37
N SER A 561 -10.38 11.76 9.60
CA SER A 561 -11.71 11.57 10.20
C SER A 561 -11.95 12.53 11.37
N GLY A 562 -10.92 13.25 11.79
CA GLY A 562 -10.94 14.14 12.93
C GLY A 562 -11.43 15.54 12.61
N ARG A 563 -11.86 16.27 13.64
CA ARG A 563 -12.11 17.71 13.54
C ARG A 563 -10.79 18.48 13.55
N ASN A 564 -10.20 18.67 12.39
CA ASN A 564 -8.90 19.31 12.21
C ASN A 564 -8.80 19.97 10.82
N LEU A 565 -7.71 20.71 10.60
CA LEU A 565 -7.42 21.34 9.31
C LEU A 565 -6.01 21.02 8.82
N VAL A 566 -5.80 21.23 7.53
CA VAL A 566 -4.48 21.26 6.89
C VAL A 566 -4.38 22.50 6.02
N GLU A 567 -3.19 23.10 6.00
CA GLU A 567 -2.89 24.30 5.24
C GLU A 567 -1.94 23.99 4.08
N VAL A 568 -2.29 24.46 2.90
CA VAL A 568 -1.63 24.18 1.64
C VAL A 568 -1.22 25.52 1.01
N PRO A 569 0.00 25.99 1.24
CA PRO A 569 0.50 27.21 0.61
C PRO A 569 0.75 26.98 -0.89
N PHE A 570 0.40 27.97 -1.70
CA PHE A 570 0.68 27.97 -3.13
C PHE A 570 1.08 29.36 -3.64
N HIS A 571 1.70 29.42 -4.81
CA HIS A 571 2.20 30.66 -5.41
C HIS A 571 1.56 30.90 -6.76
N VAL A 572 1.22 32.16 -7.02
CA VAL A 572 0.61 32.62 -8.27
C VAL A 572 1.50 33.69 -8.89
N ASP A 573 1.83 33.52 -10.18
CA ASP A 573 2.86 34.34 -10.87
C ASP A 573 2.35 35.70 -11.38
N SER A 574 1.04 35.88 -11.49
CA SER A 574 0.39 37.07 -12.05
C SER A 574 -0.96 37.35 -11.41
N SER A 575 -1.26 38.64 -11.18
CA SER A 575 -2.57 39.08 -10.68
C SER A 575 -3.63 38.96 -11.78
N GLU A 576 -4.37 37.86 -11.81
CA GLU A 576 -5.43 37.62 -12.80
C GLU A 576 -6.48 36.60 -12.28
N LEU A 577 -7.42 36.22 -13.14
CA LEU A 577 -8.49 35.29 -12.83
C LEU A 577 -8.00 33.83 -12.91
N TYR A 578 -8.21 33.06 -11.83
CA TYR A 578 -7.90 31.64 -11.74
C TYR A 578 -9.16 30.83 -11.43
N SER A 579 -9.31 29.69 -12.11
CA SER A 579 -10.27 28.64 -11.81
C SER A 579 -9.66 27.68 -10.80
N LEU A 580 -10.29 27.55 -9.63
CA LEU A 580 -9.85 26.68 -8.56
C LEU A 580 -10.62 25.36 -8.59
N TRP A 581 -9.90 24.25 -8.48
CA TRP A 581 -10.44 22.89 -8.53
C TRP A 581 -9.84 22.03 -7.42
N LEU A 582 -10.67 21.21 -6.78
CA LEU A 582 -10.25 20.28 -5.74
C LEU A 582 -10.67 18.86 -6.10
N ARG A 583 -9.74 17.92 -6.10
CA ARG A 583 -10.04 16.51 -6.37
C ARG A 583 -10.29 15.76 -5.07
N VAL A 584 -11.54 15.38 -4.83
CA VAL A 584 -12.02 14.85 -3.53
C VAL A 584 -12.50 13.41 -3.71
N GLY A 585 -12.29 12.59 -2.68
CA GLY A 585 -12.85 11.24 -2.58
C GLY A 585 -14.32 11.26 -2.19
N VAL A 586 -15.19 10.88 -3.13
CA VAL A 586 -16.64 10.76 -2.92
C VAL A 586 -16.96 9.31 -2.54
N ALA A 587 -17.53 9.07 -1.35
CA ALA A 587 -17.96 7.74 -0.89
C ALA A 587 -19.01 7.87 0.22
N SER A 588 -19.41 6.77 0.86
CA SER A 588 -20.27 6.81 2.06
C SER A 588 -19.51 7.29 3.30
N SER A 589 -20.26 7.70 4.34
CA SER A 589 -19.72 8.06 5.68
C SER A 589 -18.76 9.25 5.66
N ARG A 590 -19.16 10.34 4.97
CA ARG A 590 -18.32 11.53 4.78
C ARG A 590 -18.64 12.65 5.76
N GLY A 591 -17.57 13.29 6.24
CA GLY A 591 -17.67 14.51 7.02
C GLY A 591 -17.91 15.73 6.13
N THR A 592 -18.23 16.87 6.74
CA THR A 592 -18.26 18.15 6.01
C THR A 592 -16.85 18.67 5.82
N LEU A 593 -16.47 18.89 4.55
CA LEU A 593 -15.21 19.49 4.13
C LEU A 593 -15.42 20.97 3.82
N THR A 594 -14.86 21.86 4.64
CA THR A 594 -14.84 23.30 4.38
C THR A 594 -13.50 23.67 3.75
N VAL A 595 -13.56 24.39 2.64
CA VAL A 595 -12.41 24.88 1.88
C VAL A 595 -12.34 26.38 2.02
N MET A 596 -11.21 26.88 2.50
CA MET A 596 -10.97 28.31 2.67
C MET A 596 -9.78 28.75 1.81
N LEU A 597 -9.89 29.94 1.23
CA LEU A 597 -8.82 30.62 0.51
C LEU A 597 -8.46 31.89 1.26
N ASP A 598 -7.22 32.00 1.72
CA ASP A 598 -6.71 33.11 2.53
C ASP A 598 -7.60 33.44 3.75
N GLY A 599 -8.14 32.38 4.38
CA GLY A 599 -9.04 32.46 5.53
C GLY A 599 -10.51 32.73 5.20
N ILE A 600 -10.86 32.94 3.93
CA ILE A 600 -12.25 33.15 3.47
C ILE A 600 -12.82 31.81 3.02
N ASN A 601 -13.99 31.42 3.55
CA ASN A 601 -14.68 30.21 3.09
C ASN A 601 -15.12 30.37 1.63
N VAL A 602 -14.64 29.48 0.76
CA VAL A 602 -14.98 29.43 -0.66
C VAL A 602 -15.89 28.28 -1.02
N ALA A 603 -15.89 27.19 -0.24
CA ALA A 603 -16.79 26.06 -0.44
C ALA A 603 -17.00 25.26 0.84
N THR A 604 -18.22 24.78 1.04
CA THR A 604 -18.55 23.77 2.06
C THR A 604 -19.16 22.57 1.34
N LEU A 605 -18.48 21.42 1.41
CA LEU A 605 -18.79 20.23 0.64
C LEU A 605 -19.11 19.08 1.60
N LYS A 606 -20.10 18.26 1.27
CA LYS A 606 -20.25 16.92 1.88
C LYS A 606 -20.12 15.90 0.74
N PRO A 607 -18.91 15.35 0.49
CA PRO A 607 -18.65 14.50 -0.67
C PRO A 607 -19.23 13.09 -0.49
N GLU A 608 -20.46 12.98 0.02
CA GLU A 608 -21.10 11.71 0.32
C GLU A 608 -21.84 11.14 -0.90
N THR A 609 -21.73 9.83 -1.11
CA THR A 609 -22.52 9.09 -2.10
C THR A 609 -22.91 7.72 -1.55
N ASN A 610 -24.11 7.25 -1.92
CA ASN A 610 -24.56 5.88 -1.70
C ASN A 610 -24.20 4.93 -2.86
N TYR A 611 -23.54 5.46 -3.91
CA TYR A 611 -23.11 4.72 -5.11
C TYR A 611 -21.63 4.33 -5.03
N ALA A 612 -21.08 3.88 -6.15
CA ALA A 612 -19.68 3.50 -6.22
C ALA A 612 -18.76 4.66 -5.80
N PRO A 613 -17.77 4.40 -4.95
CA PRO A 613 -16.85 5.42 -4.49
C PRO A 613 -15.90 5.83 -5.62
N LYS A 614 -15.74 7.14 -5.86
CA LYS A 614 -14.85 7.68 -6.89
C LYS A 614 -14.07 8.92 -6.44
N LEU A 615 -12.97 9.22 -7.15
CA LEU A 615 -12.29 10.52 -7.06
C LEU A 615 -12.94 11.47 -8.07
N SER A 616 -13.24 12.70 -7.67
CA SER A 616 -13.91 13.67 -8.56
C SER A 616 -13.35 15.07 -8.39
N TRP A 617 -13.16 15.76 -9.51
CA TRP A 617 -12.81 17.17 -9.54
C TRP A 617 -14.03 18.04 -9.23
N ILE A 618 -13.92 18.83 -8.17
CA ILE A 618 -14.95 19.77 -7.73
C ILE A 618 -14.48 21.18 -8.08
N PHE A 619 -15.28 21.90 -8.86
CA PHE A 619 -15.04 23.31 -9.15
C PHE A 619 -15.37 24.16 -7.93
N LEU A 620 -14.38 24.90 -7.41
CA LEU A 620 -14.56 25.77 -6.25
C LEU A 620 -14.99 27.19 -6.65
N GLY A 621 -14.75 27.58 -7.91
CA GLY A 621 -15.08 28.90 -8.43
C GLY A 621 -13.92 29.58 -9.16
N ASN A 622 -14.22 30.76 -9.72
CA ASN A 622 -13.24 31.63 -10.34
C ASN A 622 -12.91 32.79 -9.39
N PHE A 623 -11.63 32.97 -9.09
CA PHE A 623 -11.15 33.97 -8.14
C PHE A 623 -10.07 34.83 -8.79
N THR A 624 -10.14 36.15 -8.57
CA THR A 624 -9.03 37.03 -8.93
C THR A 624 -8.01 36.95 -7.81
N LEU A 625 -6.85 36.37 -8.11
CA LEU A 625 -5.75 36.21 -7.15
C LEU A 625 -4.68 37.24 -7.45
N ASP A 626 -4.09 37.81 -6.42
CA ASP A 626 -2.94 38.69 -6.57
C ASP A 626 -1.67 37.89 -6.85
N LYS A 627 -0.71 38.48 -7.56
CA LYS A 627 0.62 37.88 -7.69
C LYS A 627 1.22 37.72 -6.29
N GLY A 628 1.53 36.50 -5.90
CA GLY A 628 2.05 36.25 -4.57
C GLY A 628 1.74 34.87 -4.01
N ARG A 629 1.95 34.75 -2.70
CA ARG A 629 1.67 33.52 -1.95
C ARG A 629 0.24 33.58 -1.44
N HIS A 630 -0.48 32.50 -1.65
CA HIS A 630 -1.83 32.27 -1.14
C HIS A 630 -1.85 31.02 -0.26
N LEU A 631 -2.92 30.88 0.52
CA LEU A 631 -3.12 29.76 1.42
C LEU A 631 -4.49 29.11 1.18
N LEU A 632 -4.47 27.83 0.82
CA LEU A 632 -5.66 26.99 0.82
C LEU A 632 -5.73 26.25 2.16
N THR A 633 -6.85 26.34 2.86
CA THR A 633 -7.08 25.59 4.11
C THR A 633 -8.23 24.62 3.91
N LEU A 634 -8.00 23.36 4.23
CA LEU A 634 -8.99 22.29 4.20
C LEU A 634 -9.35 21.92 5.64
N PHE A 635 -10.62 22.06 6.02
CA PHE A 635 -11.10 21.77 7.37
C PHE A 635 -12.14 20.64 7.32
N ASN A 636 -11.94 19.60 8.14
CA ASN A 636 -12.93 18.55 8.36
C ASN A 636 -13.67 18.81 9.67
N ASP A 637 -14.99 18.60 9.67
CA ASP A 637 -15.84 18.82 10.84
C ASP A 637 -15.75 17.70 11.91
N GLY A 638 -15.19 16.55 11.54
CA GLY A 638 -15.04 15.37 12.40
C GLY A 638 -16.26 14.43 12.45
N THR A 639 -17.24 14.61 11.58
CA THR A 639 -18.44 13.74 11.52
C THR A 639 -18.25 12.50 10.65
N GLY A 640 -17.19 12.46 9.85
CA GLY A 640 -16.83 11.33 8.99
C GLY A 640 -15.47 11.52 8.32
N PHE A 641 -15.11 10.61 7.43
CA PHE A 641 -13.86 10.67 6.69
C PHE A 641 -13.95 11.70 5.55
N ASN A 642 -12.83 12.36 5.27
CA ASN A 642 -12.63 13.13 4.04
C ASN A 642 -11.26 12.79 3.46
N GLU A 643 -11.21 12.54 2.16
CA GLU A 643 -9.94 12.40 1.42
C GLU A 643 -9.83 13.39 0.26
N VAL A 644 -8.62 13.89 0.04
CA VAL A 644 -8.32 14.84 -1.03
C VAL A 644 -7.02 14.44 -1.71
N ASP A 645 -7.03 14.37 -3.04
CA ASP A 645 -5.89 13.95 -3.88
C ASP A 645 -5.05 15.15 -4.32
N ALA A 646 -5.71 16.12 -4.97
CA ALA A 646 -5.03 17.21 -5.65
C ALA A 646 -5.83 18.52 -5.58
N PHE A 647 -5.09 19.63 -5.69
CA PHE A 647 -5.65 20.96 -5.87
C PHE A 647 -5.04 21.58 -7.13
N ALA A 648 -5.88 22.16 -7.99
CA ALA A 648 -5.42 22.82 -9.20
C ALA A 648 -5.94 24.27 -9.26
N PHE A 649 -5.08 25.19 -9.67
CA PHE A 649 -5.41 26.61 -9.85
C PHE A 649 -5.00 27.06 -11.25
N THR A 650 -5.90 26.91 -12.21
CA THR A 650 -5.59 27.12 -13.64
C THR A 650 -6.15 28.44 -14.14
N LYS A 651 -5.52 29.06 -15.13
CA LYS A 651 -6.15 30.18 -15.85
C LYS A 651 -7.23 29.60 -16.77
N PRO A 652 -8.46 30.16 -16.82
CA PRO A 652 -9.52 29.64 -17.68
C PRO A 652 -9.12 29.49 -19.15
N LYS A 653 -8.32 30.43 -19.66
CA LYS A 653 -7.76 30.40 -21.02
C LYS A 653 -6.81 29.22 -21.26
N ASP A 654 -5.96 28.89 -20.29
CA ASP A 654 -4.97 27.82 -20.41
C ASP A 654 -5.67 26.45 -20.36
N TYR A 655 -6.68 26.32 -19.50
CA TYR A 655 -7.56 25.15 -19.48
C TYR A 655 -8.24 24.93 -20.83
N LYS A 656 -8.88 25.98 -21.38
CA LYS A 656 -9.58 25.90 -22.68
C LYS A 656 -8.65 25.62 -23.85
N MET A 657 -7.44 26.18 -23.81
CA MET A 657 -6.41 25.90 -24.81
C MET A 657 -5.95 24.44 -24.74
N ARG A 658 -5.67 23.93 -23.54
CA ARG A 658 -5.26 22.53 -23.36
C ARG A 658 -6.36 21.55 -23.75
N GLU A 659 -7.59 21.85 -23.38
CA GLU A 659 -8.76 21.11 -23.82
C GLU A 659 -8.76 21.02 -25.36
N LYS A 660 -8.68 22.16 -26.06
CA LYS A 660 -8.61 22.20 -27.53
C LYS A 660 -7.47 21.37 -28.12
N GLU A 661 -6.26 21.47 -27.57
CA GLU A 661 -5.10 20.68 -28.02
C GLU A 661 -5.36 19.16 -27.93
N ILE A 662 -5.99 18.72 -26.84
CA ILE A 662 -6.36 17.31 -26.64
C ILE A 662 -7.38 16.87 -27.69
N PHE A 663 -8.41 17.69 -27.95
CA PHE A 663 -9.41 17.40 -28.97
C PHE A 663 -8.79 17.28 -30.37
N GLU A 664 -7.97 18.25 -30.77
CA GLU A 664 -7.29 18.26 -32.08
C GLU A 664 -6.38 17.01 -32.23
N ALA A 665 -5.71 16.59 -31.16
CA ALA A 665 -4.87 15.40 -31.19
C ALA A 665 -5.68 14.09 -31.27
N ILE A 666 -6.79 13.98 -30.53
CA ILE A 666 -7.67 12.79 -30.60
C ILE A 666 -8.39 12.73 -31.95
N GLU A 667 -8.75 13.87 -32.54
CA GLU A 667 -9.33 13.94 -33.88
C GLU A 667 -8.37 13.32 -34.92
N GLY A 668 -7.08 13.65 -34.84
CA GLY A 668 -6.02 13.11 -35.70
C GLY A 668 -5.58 11.67 -35.37
N PHE A 669 -6.05 11.07 -34.28
CA PHE A 669 -5.62 9.73 -33.85
C PHE A 669 -6.14 8.64 -34.79
N LYS A 670 -5.24 7.89 -35.43
CA LYS A 670 -5.63 6.87 -36.44
C LYS A 670 -6.14 5.55 -35.86
N GLY A 671 -5.94 5.32 -34.56
CA GLY A 671 -6.36 4.09 -33.89
C GLY A 671 -7.83 4.12 -33.46
N ARG A 672 -8.25 3.07 -32.74
CA ARG A 672 -9.58 2.96 -32.15
C ARG A 672 -9.63 3.65 -30.79
N ILE A 673 -10.69 4.40 -30.56
CA ILE A 673 -11.00 5.02 -29.28
C ILE A 673 -12.00 4.11 -28.55
N ILE A 674 -11.69 3.75 -27.31
CA ILE A 674 -12.52 2.87 -26.48
C ILE A 674 -12.76 3.57 -25.16
N TYR A 675 -14.01 3.92 -24.88
CA TYR A 675 -14.46 4.29 -23.55
C TYR A 675 -14.97 3.03 -22.86
N LEU A 676 -14.53 2.80 -21.64
CA LEU A 676 -14.96 1.70 -20.79
C LEU A 676 -15.22 2.24 -19.39
N SER A 677 -16.35 1.92 -18.79
CA SER A 677 -16.69 2.42 -17.46
C SER A 677 -17.36 1.36 -16.61
N ASP A 678 -17.06 1.41 -15.30
CA ASP A 678 -17.88 0.79 -14.27
C ASP A 678 -19.18 1.58 -14.15
N THR A 679 -20.30 0.87 -14.25
CA THR A 679 -21.62 1.51 -14.30
C THR A 679 -22.04 2.11 -12.97
N GLY A 680 -21.53 1.61 -11.85
CA GLY A 680 -21.74 2.21 -10.54
C GLY A 680 -21.08 3.58 -10.38
N GLU A 681 -19.98 3.84 -11.09
CA GLU A 681 -19.29 5.14 -11.10
C GLU A 681 -19.79 6.09 -12.19
N ALA A 682 -20.20 5.53 -13.34
CA ALA A 682 -20.66 6.29 -14.49
C ALA A 682 -22.09 6.80 -14.33
N PHE A 683 -23.01 5.95 -13.87
CA PHE A 683 -24.44 6.27 -13.85
C PHE A 683 -24.87 6.93 -12.54
N LYS A 684 -25.82 7.87 -12.69
CA LYS A 684 -26.57 8.47 -11.59
C LYS A 684 -28.03 8.07 -11.74
N PRO A 685 -28.75 7.74 -10.66
CA PRO A 685 -30.18 7.50 -10.77
C PRO A 685 -30.92 8.82 -10.96
N GLU A 686 -31.87 8.79 -11.89
CA GLU A 686 -32.89 9.82 -12.05
C GLU A 686 -34.13 9.46 -11.24
N MET A 687 -34.53 8.19 -11.27
CA MET A 687 -35.73 7.67 -10.62
C MET A 687 -35.53 6.22 -10.17
N GLY A 688 -36.24 5.83 -9.09
CA GLY A 688 -36.23 4.47 -8.55
C GLY A 688 -35.04 4.18 -7.63
N THR A 689 -34.93 2.91 -7.19
CA THR A 689 -33.88 2.47 -6.27
C THR A 689 -32.79 1.71 -7.03
N CYS A 690 -31.55 2.15 -6.88
CA CYS A 690 -30.37 1.47 -7.40
C CYS A 690 -29.42 1.15 -6.27
N LEU A 691 -28.83 -0.04 -6.29
CA LEU A 691 -27.90 -0.51 -5.26
C LEU A 691 -26.57 -0.89 -5.91
N TYR A 692 -25.50 -0.27 -5.45
CA TYR A 692 -24.16 -0.69 -5.80
C TYR A 692 -23.76 -1.88 -4.94
N LYS A 693 -23.48 -3.03 -5.55
CA LYS A 693 -23.11 -4.24 -4.81
C LYS A 693 -22.01 -5.04 -5.50
N GLN A 694 -21.29 -5.79 -4.69
CA GLN A 694 -20.27 -6.71 -5.15
C GLN A 694 -20.90 -8.04 -5.56
N ILE A 695 -20.55 -8.53 -6.75
CA ILE A 695 -20.93 -9.83 -7.27
C ILE A 695 -19.65 -10.67 -7.40
N PRO A 696 -19.52 -11.78 -6.64
CA PRO A 696 -18.35 -12.63 -6.69
C PRO A 696 -17.98 -13.03 -8.11
N TYR A 697 -16.71 -12.85 -8.43
CA TYR A 697 -16.06 -13.13 -9.71
C TYR A 697 -16.48 -12.25 -10.89
N GLN A 698 -17.45 -11.36 -10.71
CA GLN A 698 -17.86 -10.37 -11.71
C GLN A 698 -17.36 -8.97 -11.37
N GLY A 699 -17.08 -8.69 -10.11
CA GLY A 699 -16.70 -7.36 -9.62
C GLY A 699 -17.90 -6.63 -9.02
N TYR A 700 -17.94 -5.31 -9.15
CA TYR A 700 -19.12 -4.56 -8.73
C TYR A 700 -20.14 -4.44 -9.86
N SER A 701 -21.40 -4.29 -9.48
CA SER A 701 -22.53 -4.10 -10.36
C SER A 701 -23.48 -3.07 -9.75
N LEU A 702 -24.10 -2.29 -10.62
CA LEU A 702 -25.25 -1.47 -10.30
C LEU A 702 -26.51 -2.33 -10.48
N HIS A 703 -27.12 -2.71 -9.37
CA HIS A 703 -28.42 -3.37 -9.35
C HIS A 703 -29.51 -2.32 -9.56
N ILE A 704 -30.26 -2.45 -10.65
CA ILE A 704 -31.41 -1.60 -10.97
C ILE A 704 -32.67 -2.40 -10.62
N ASN A 705 -33.43 -1.91 -9.65
CA ASN A 705 -34.75 -2.47 -9.36
C ASN A 705 -35.80 -1.75 -10.20
N GLY A 706 -36.11 -2.27 -11.38
CA GLY A 706 -37.03 -1.64 -12.34
C GLY A 706 -38.43 -1.35 -11.80
N LYS A 707 -38.83 -1.96 -10.67
CA LYS A 707 -40.11 -1.69 -10.02
C LYS A 707 -40.09 -0.42 -9.16
N GLY A 708 -38.96 0.24 -8.96
CA GLY A 708 -38.89 1.48 -8.19
C GLY A 708 -39.15 1.28 -6.69
N GLU A 709 -39.47 2.36 -5.97
CA GLU A 709 -39.86 2.28 -4.55
C GLU A 709 -41.27 1.70 -4.41
N ASN A 710 -41.48 0.78 -3.45
CA ASN A 710 -42.81 0.27 -3.15
C ASN A 710 -43.62 1.32 -2.38
N LEU A 711 -44.46 2.07 -3.09
CA LEU A 711 -45.33 3.12 -2.56
C LEU A 711 -46.38 2.60 -1.58
N ALA A 712 -46.71 1.30 -1.62
CA ALA A 712 -47.69 0.69 -0.74
C ALA A 712 -47.27 0.74 0.74
N LEU A 713 -45.96 0.65 1.04
CA LEU A 713 -45.42 0.69 2.40
C LEU A 713 -45.72 2.01 3.13
N THR A 714 -46.01 3.07 2.38
CA THR A 714 -46.33 4.41 2.92
C THR A 714 -47.82 4.74 2.88
N ALA A 715 -48.65 3.82 2.38
CA ALA A 715 -50.08 4.01 2.29
C ALA A 715 -50.76 3.71 3.63
N ASN A 716 -51.82 4.46 3.93
CA ASN A 716 -52.79 4.03 4.92
C ASN A 716 -53.80 3.10 4.25
N VAL A 717 -54.03 1.92 4.83
CA VAL A 717 -54.80 0.85 4.18
C VAL A 717 -56.09 0.52 4.94
N SER A 718 -57.15 0.24 4.20
CA SER A 718 -58.43 -0.24 4.72
C SER A 718 -58.97 -1.35 3.81
N ALA A 719 -59.92 -2.13 4.31
CA ALA A 719 -60.58 -3.17 3.53
C ALA A 719 -62.07 -3.23 3.87
N SER A 720 -62.84 -3.89 3.01
CA SER A 720 -64.27 -4.13 3.18
C SER A 720 -64.59 -4.94 4.44
N SER A 721 -63.77 -5.94 4.75
CA SER A 721 -63.95 -6.86 5.88
C SER A 721 -62.62 -7.49 6.31
N VAL A 722 -62.65 -8.15 7.46
CA VAL A 722 -61.51 -8.91 8.02
C VAL A 722 -62.02 -10.23 8.57
N PHE A 723 -61.38 -11.34 8.20
CA PHE A 723 -61.72 -12.69 8.65
C PHE A 723 -61.83 -12.80 10.18
N ASN A 724 -62.97 -13.30 10.65
CA ASN A 724 -63.35 -13.42 12.07
C ASN A 724 -63.29 -12.12 12.88
N ASN A 725 -63.29 -10.96 12.22
CA ASN A 725 -63.03 -9.66 12.84
C ASN A 725 -61.69 -9.61 13.63
N ASP A 726 -60.72 -10.45 13.23
CA ASP A 726 -59.39 -10.57 13.86
C ASP A 726 -58.36 -9.72 13.10
N ALA A 727 -58.42 -8.40 13.32
CA ALA A 727 -57.50 -7.45 12.70
C ALA A 727 -56.04 -7.61 13.15
N GLU A 728 -55.78 -8.27 14.29
CA GLU A 728 -54.43 -8.53 14.78
C GLU A 728 -53.72 -9.64 13.99
N ARG A 729 -54.47 -10.51 13.28
CA ARG A 729 -53.89 -11.59 12.45
C ARG A 729 -54.15 -11.46 10.96
N PHE A 730 -55.27 -10.84 10.59
CA PHE A 730 -55.73 -10.77 9.19
C PHE A 730 -56.08 -9.35 8.73
N GLY A 731 -55.63 -8.34 9.47
CA GLY A 731 -55.91 -6.94 9.15
C GLY A 731 -55.32 -6.49 7.80
N PRO A 732 -55.88 -5.45 7.18
CA PRO A 732 -55.45 -4.97 5.87
C PRO A 732 -54.01 -4.46 5.81
N HIS A 733 -53.45 -4.00 6.94
CA HIS A 733 -52.06 -3.53 7.06
C HIS A 733 -51.03 -4.62 6.76
N PHE A 734 -51.38 -5.89 6.96
CA PHE A 734 -50.50 -7.01 6.62
C PHE A 734 -50.34 -7.23 5.12
N ALA A 735 -51.19 -6.65 4.27
CA ALA A 735 -51.02 -6.75 2.83
C ALA A 735 -50.07 -5.68 2.26
N ILE A 736 -49.47 -4.83 3.08
CA ILE A 736 -48.56 -3.75 2.66
C ILE A 736 -47.41 -3.56 3.65
N ASP A 737 -47.07 -4.57 4.45
CA ASP A 737 -46.06 -4.47 5.51
C ASP A 737 -44.66 -4.91 5.05
N GLY A 738 -44.53 -5.35 3.79
CA GLY A 738 -43.28 -5.84 3.23
C GLY A 738 -42.94 -7.29 3.63
N SER A 739 -43.86 -8.01 4.27
CA SER A 739 -43.67 -9.38 4.76
C SER A 739 -44.58 -10.37 4.04
N PHE A 740 -43.98 -11.34 3.36
CA PHE A 740 -44.72 -12.45 2.72
C PHE A 740 -45.21 -13.53 3.72
N LEU A 741 -45.12 -13.27 5.02
CA LEU A 741 -45.51 -14.21 6.10
C LEU A 741 -46.80 -13.79 6.81
N THR A 742 -47.27 -12.58 6.54
CA THR A 742 -48.44 -11.93 7.13
C THR A 742 -49.43 -11.63 6.00
N ARG A 743 -50.74 -11.65 6.27
CA ARG A 743 -51.75 -11.50 5.19
C ARG A 743 -52.97 -10.74 5.65
N TRP A 744 -53.60 -10.05 4.71
CA TRP A 744 -55.02 -9.70 4.82
C TRP A 744 -55.88 -10.89 4.39
N ALA A 745 -57.02 -11.08 5.04
CA ALA A 745 -58.06 -12.01 4.60
C ALA A 745 -59.45 -11.40 4.80
N SER A 746 -60.32 -11.49 3.80
CA SER A 746 -61.70 -11.03 3.90
C SER A 746 -62.59 -12.00 4.69
N GLU A 747 -63.72 -11.51 5.20
CA GLU A 747 -64.73 -12.32 5.89
C GLU A 747 -65.61 -13.08 4.87
N PRO A 748 -65.59 -14.43 4.86
CA PRO A 748 -66.43 -15.23 3.95
C PRO A 748 -67.93 -14.93 4.06
N SER A 749 -68.44 -14.60 5.26
CA SER A 749 -69.88 -14.36 5.46
C SER A 749 -70.40 -13.11 4.76
N ASP A 750 -69.51 -12.16 4.44
CA ASP A 750 -69.88 -10.89 3.79
C ASP A 750 -70.01 -11.05 2.27
N GLY A 751 -69.60 -12.20 1.72
CA GLY A 751 -69.70 -12.51 0.29
C GLY A 751 -68.79 -11.67 -0.59
N ILE A 752 -69.11 -11.57 -1.88
CA ILE A 752 -68.38 -10.78 -2.88
C ILE A 752 -69.36 -9.73 -3.41
N PRO A 753 -68.96 -8.45 -3.59
CA PRO A 753 -67.59 -7.96 -3.74
C PRO A 753 -66.86 -7.64 -2.43
N GLN A 754 -65.55 -7.85 -2.43
CA GLN A 754 -64.62 -7.42 -1.37
C GLN A 754 -63.64 -6.38 -1.95
N TRP A 755 -63.04 -5.54 -1.11
CA TRP A 755 -62.05 -4.57 -1.57
C TRP A 755 -60.97 -4.33 -0.53
N LEU A 756 -59.78 -3.95 -1.01
CA LEU A 756 -58.68 -3.42 -0.21
C LEU A 756 -58.22 -2.11 -0.84
N GLU A 757 -58.26 -1.04 -0.05
CA GLU A 757 -58.00 0.35 -0.44
C GLU A 757 -56.70 0.83 0.20
N LEU A 758 -55.83 1.41 -0.62
CA LEU A 758 -54.63 2.13 -0.24
C LEU A 758 -54.88 3.63 -0.43
N SER A 759 -54.47 4.43 0.55
CA SER A 759 -54.62 5.89 0.54
C SER A 759 -53.35 6.60 0.96
N TRP A 760 -53.01 7.70 0.29
CA TRP A 760 -51.83 8.52 0.59
C TRP A 760 -52.25 9.93 1.01
N SER A 761 -51.39 10.62 1.76
CA SER A 761 -51.62 11.99 2.21
C SER A 761 -51.52 13.05 1.10
N SER A 762 -50.99 12.66 -0.07
CA SER A 762 -50.87 13.49 -1.27
C SER A 762 -50.92 12.59 -2.50
N LYS A 763 -51.22 13.18 -3.67
CA LYS A 763 -51.23 12.46 -4.95
C LYS A 763 -49.89 11.77 -5.19
N ARG A 764 -49.96 10.50 -5.61
CA ARG A 764 -48.84 9.69 -6.06
C ARG A 764 -49.08 9.31 -7.51
N GLU A 765 -48.03 9.39 -8.31
CA GLU A 765 -48.02 8.82 -9.65
C GLU A 765 -47.82 7.32 -9.55
N ILE A 766 -48.72 6.55 -10.17
CA ILE A 766 -48.73 5.09 -10.16
C ILE A 766 -48.56 4.58 -11.58
N ALA A 767 -47.55 3.75 -11.83
CA ALA A 767 -47.32 3.11 -13.13
C ALA A 767 -47.63 1.60 -13.14
N GLY A 768 -47.72 0.97 -11.97
CA GLY A 768 -48.12 -0.43 -11.87
C GLY A 768 -48.26 -0.94 -10.45
N LEU A 769 -48.64 -2.20 -10.30
CA LEU A 769 -48.69 -2.90 -9.02
C LEU A 769 -48.48 -4.41 -9.18
N GLN A 770 -48.04 -5.06 -8.11
CA GLN A 770 -47.95 -6.51 -7.99
C GLN A 770 -48.78 -6.98 -6.79
N ILE A 771 -49.55 -8.06 -6.98
CA ILE A 771 -50.37 -8.68 -5.94
C ILE A 771 -49.85 -10.10 -5.69
N TYR A 772 -49.61 -10.42 -4.42
CA TYR A 772 -49.26 -11.75 -3.94
C TYR A 772 -50.45 -12.31 -3.17
N PHE A 773 -51.29 -13.10 -3.84
CA PHE A 773 -52.42 -13.78 -3.23
C PHE A 773 -51.99 -15.03 -2.43
N GLU A 774 -52.79 -15.38 -1.43
CA GLU A 774 -52.80 -16.72 -0.84
C GLU A 774 -53.56 -17.71 -1.77
N ASN A 775 -53.70 -18.99 -1.40
CA ASN A 775 -54.55 -19.94 -2.11
C ASN A 775 -55.98 -19.43 -2.32
N ALA A 776 -56.56 -18.72 -1.34
CA ALA A 776 -57.81 -17.96 -1.48
C ALA A 776 -57.63 -16.70 -2.36
N LYS A 777 -57.22 -16.88 -3.62
CA LYS A 777 -56.95 -15.80 -4.58
C LYS A 777 -58.22 -15.26 -5.23
N ALA A 778 -58.18 -13.99 -5.61
CA ALA A 778 -59.23 -13.42 -6.45
C ALA A 778 -59.14 -14.00 -7.88
N GLN A 779 -60.28 -14.43 -8.42
CA GLN A 779 -60.42 -14.86 -9.81
C GLN A 779 -60.79 -13.69 -10.72
N ASP A 780 -61.76 -12.87 -10.31
CA ASP A 780 -62.17 -11.66 -11.02
C ASP A 780 -62.02 -10.45 -10.10
N TYR A 781 -61.37 -9.40 -10.58
CA TYR A 781 -61.15 -8.17 -9.83
C TYR A 781 -60.83 -7.00 -10.75
N ILE A 782 -61.10 -5.79 -10.26
CA ILE A 782 -60.85 -4.52 -10.95
C ILE A 782 -59.89 -3.70 -10.10
N ILE A 783 -58.82 -3.23 -10.70
CA ILE A 783 -57.93 -2.25 -10.10
C ILE A 783 -58.48 -0.86 -10.42
N GLN A 784 -58.76 -0.06 -9.40
CA GLN A 784 -59.39 1.24 -9.54
C GLN A 784 -58.57 2.33 -8.86
N SER A 785 -58.56 3.53 -9.46
CA SER A 785 -57.95 4.74 -8.89
C SER A 785 -59.00 5.80 -8.58
N TRP A 786 -58.69 6.72 -7.67
CA TRP A 786 -59.59 7.81 -7.30
C TRP A 786 -59.23 9.10 -8.02
N ASN A 787 -60.20 9.73 -8.70
CA ASN A 787 -59.98 11.00 -9.41
C ASN A 787 -60.35 12.25 -8.57
N GLY A 788 -60.73 12.06 -7.31
CA GLY A 788 -61.22 13.12 -6.42
C GLY A 788 -62.72 13.04 -6.14
N THR A 789 -63.52 12.47 -7.04
CA THR A 789 -64.99 12.36 -6.89
C THR A 789 -65.55 10.95 -7.10
N GLN A 790 -64.88 10.11 -7.89
CA GLN A 790 -65.31 8.75 -8.21
C GLN A 790 -64.13 7.80 -8.45
N TRP A 791 -64.40 6.49 -8.34
CA TRP A 791 -63.48 5.43 -8.72
C TRP A 791 -63.46 5.27 -10.24
N ILE A 792 -62.26 5.18 -10.81
CA ILE A 792 -62.01 4.98 -12.22
C ILE A 792 -61.35 3.61 -12.41
N ASP A 793 -61.95 2.77 -13.24
CA ASP A 793 -61.41 1.46 -13.62
C ASP A 793 -60.13 1.62 -14.42
N GLN A 794 -59.04 1.01 -13.94
CA GLN A 794 -57.75 1.02 -14.60
C GLN A 794 -57.48 -0.30 -15.31
N ILE A 795 -57.70 -1.42 -14.62
CA ILE A 795 -57.50 -2.78 -15.17
C ILE A 795 -58.64 -3.66 -14.69
N ASN A 796 -59.25 -4.39 -15.61
CA ASN A 796 -60.26 -5.41 -15.33
C ASN A 796 -59.68 -6.80 -15.60
N VAL A 797 -59.65 -7.65 -14.57
CA VAL A 797 -59.08 -9.00 -14.62
C VAL A 797 -60.21 -10.00 -14.45
N THR A 798 -60.25 -11.00 -15.35
CA THR A 798 -61.21 -12.11 -15.28
C THR A 798 -60.48 -13.44 -15.41
N GLY A 799 -60.93 -14.46 -14.68
CA GLY A 799 -60.40 -15.83 -14.77
C GLY A 799 -58.97 -16.00 -14.24
N ASN A 800 -58.48 -15.15 -13.34
CA ASN A 800 -57.14 -15.27 -12.76
C ASN A 800 -56.97 -16.62 -12.03
N ASN A 801 -55.90 -17.34 -12.35
CA ASN A 801 -55.52 -18.59 -11.70
C ASN A 801 -54.14 -18.53 -11.02
N GLN A 802 -53.47 -17.37 -11.06
CA GLN A 802 -52.13 -17.16 -10.50
C GLN A 802 -52.21 -16.60 -9.08
N THR A 803 -51.30 -17.02 -8.20
CA THR A 803 -51.13 -16.48 -6.85
C THR A 803 -50.18 -15.28 -6.81
N THR A 804 -49.49 -14.97 -7.90
CA THR A 804 -48.69 -13.76 -8.04
C THR A 804 -48.99 -13.13 -9.38
N VAL A 805 -49.53 -11.92 -9.37
CA VAL A 805 -49.97 -11.22 -10.57
C VAL A 805 -49.34 -9.84 -10.62
N TYR A 806 -48.75 -9.51 -11.75
CA TYR A 806 -48.16 -8.20 -12.00
C TYR A 806 -48.96 -7.44 -13.04
N HIS A 807 -49.24 -6.16 -12.75
CA HIS A 807 -50.06 -5.28 -13.57
C HIS A 807 -49.27 -4.00 -13.88
N VAL A 808 -49.18 -3.67 -15.16
CA VAL A 808 -48.59 -2.42 -15.64
C VAL A 808 -49.71 -1.60 -16.27
N PHE A 809 -49.84 -0.33 -15.86
CA PHE A 809 -50.81 0.57 -16.47
C PHE A 809 -50.30 1.08 -17.81
N SER A 810 -51.20 1.28 -18.77
CA SER A 810 -50.84 1.73 -20.11
C SER A 810 -50.21 3.13 -20.11
N HIS A 811 -50.62 3.97 -19.15
CA HIS A 811 -50.02 5.27 -18.84
C HIS A 811 -50.00 5.43 -17.31
N PRO A 812 -48.92 5.99 -16.73
CA PRO A 812 -48.93 6.39 -15.34
C PRO A 812 -50.06 7.38 -15.07
N PHE A 813 -50.64 7.34 -13.87
CA PHE A 813 -51.65 8.29 -13.45
C PHE A 813 -51.42 8.75 -12.02
N GLU A 814 -51.79 9.99 -11.72
CA GLU A 814 -51.77 10.52 -10.35
C GLU A 814 -53.06 10.18 -9.60
N THR A 815 -52.93 9.66 -8.38
CA THR A 815 -54.08 9.45 -7.49
C THR A 815 -53.71 9.56 -6.02
N GLU A 816 -54.68 9.90 -5.18
CA GLU A 816 -54.56 9.84 -3.71
C GLU A 816 -55.03 8.49 -3.15
N LYS A 817 -55.75 7.68 -3.95
CA LYS A 817 -56.27 6.38 -3.52
C LYS A 817 -56.29 5.36 -4.65
N LEU A 818 -55.96 4.12 -4.30
CA LEU A 818 -55.99 2.97 -5.19
C LEU A 818 -56.74 1.85 -4.46
N ARG A 819 -57.59 1.09 -5.15
CA ARG A 819 -58.19 -0.11 -4.55
C ARG A 819 -58.20 -1.29 -5.51
N ILE A 820 -58.14 -2.48 -4.93
CA ILE A 820 -58.41 -3.73 -5.63
C ILE A 820 -59.86 -4.11 -5.29
N TYR A 821 -60.75 -4.03 -6.27
CA TYR A 821 -62.18 -4.32 -6.12
C TYR A 821 -62.50 -5.71 -6.68
N ILE A 822 -62.70 -6.67 -5.79
CA ILE A 822 -62.76 -8.09 -6.11
C ILE A 822 -64.21 -8.51 -6.31
N THR A 823 -64.50 -9.09 -7.48
CA THR A 823 -65.86 -9.45 -7.94
C THR A 823 -66.07 -10.94 -8.08
N SER A 824 -65.02 -11.76 -7.97
CA SER A 824 -65.11 -13.22 -7.80
C SER A 824 -63.90 -13.79 -7.06
N ALA A 825 -64.15 -14.62 -6.05
CA ALA A 825 -63.14 -15.42 -5.34
C ALA A 825 -63.77 -16.77 -4.92
N PRO A 826 -63.82 -17.76 -5.83
CA PRO A 826 -64.59 -19.00 -5.64
C PRO A 826 -63.98 -19.93 -4.58
N ASP A 827 -62.66 -19.86 -4.38
CA ASP A 827 -61.96 -20.67 -3.39
C ASP A 827 -62.28 -20.14 -1.97
N TYR A 828 -62.89 -20.98 -1.13
CA TYR A 828 -63.27 -20.69 0.26
C TYR A 828 -64.27 -19.52 0.47
N GLY A 829 -64.81 -18.94 -0.61
CA GLY A 829 -65.73 -17.80 -0.54
C GLY A 829 -65.11 -16.52 0.01
N MET A 830 -63.77 -16.40 0.00
CA MET A 830 -63.02 -15.26 0.52
C MET A 830 -61.82 -14.96 -0.36
N VAL A 831 -61.24 -13.78 -0.16
CA VAL A 831 -59.93 -13.43 -0.72
C VAL A 831 -58.90 -13.28 0.40
N SER A 832 -57.66 -13.63 0.10
CA SER A 832 -56.53 -13.32 0.96
C SER A 832 -55.30 -12.92 0.16
N ILE A 833 -54.60 -11.92 0.67
CA ILE A 833 -53.44 -11.28 0.03
C ILE A 833 -52.31 -11.24 1.06
N TRP A 834 -51.18 -11.85 0.71
CA TRP A 834 -49.92 -11.75 1.46
C TRP A 834 -49.34 -10.35 1.34
N GLU A 835 -49.25 -9.80 0.12
CA GLU A 835 -48.60 -8.51 -0.09
C GLU A 835 -49.12 -7.83 -1.37
N ILE A 836 -49.20 -6.51 -1.36
CA ILE A 836 -49.45 -5.63 -2.50
C ILE A 836 -48.29 -4.66 -2.58
N GLN A 837 -47.66 -4.62 -3.73
CA GLN A 837 -46.58 -3.69 -4.01
C GLN A 837 -47.03 -2.74 -5.11
N VAL A 838 -47.03 -1.44 -4.82
CA VAL A 838 -47.46 -0.40 -5.78
C VAL A 838 -46.23 0.38 -6.21
N TYR A 839 -46.09 0.61 -7.51
CA TYR A 839 -44.88 1.15 -8.11
C TYR A 839 -45.18 2.43 -8.90
N GLY A 840 -44.29 3.42 -8.77
CA GLY A 840 -44.29 4.65 -9.57
C GLY A 840 -43.64 4.46 -10.95
N GLU A 841 -43.08 5.52 -11.52
CA GLU A 841 -42.39 5.47 -12.82
C GLU A 841 -41.21 4.46 -12.86
N LYS A 842 -40.83 4.09 -14.10
CA LYS A 842 -39.75 3.15 -14.38
C LYS A 842 -38.47 3.62 -13.69
N SER A 843 -37.66 2.66 -13.20
CA SER A 843 -36.33 3.06 -12.74
C SER A 843 -35.48 3.49 -13.92
N ALA A 844 -34.83 4.63 -13.74
CA ALA A 844 -34.07 5.30 -14.77
C ALA A 844 -32.72 5.74 -14.19
N ILE A 845 -31.66 5.43 -14.92
CA ILE A 845 -30.31 5.90 -14.64
C ILE A 845 -29.76 6.62 -15.85
N SER A 846 -28.93 7.63 -15.65
CA SER A 846 -28.29 8.35 -16.75
C SER A 846 -26.82 8.66 -16.51
N THR A 847 -26.09 8.84 -17.61
CA THR A 847 -24.69 9.23 -17.63
C THR A 847 -24.41 10.11 -18.84
N GLU A 848 -23.39 10.96 -18.75
CA GLU A 848 -22.94 11.79 -19.86
C GLU A 848 -21.78 11.09 -20.58
N LEU A 849 -21.95 10.81 -21.86
CA LEU A 849 -20.90 10.30 -22.73
C LEU A 849 -20.20 11.45 -23.42
N PHE A 850 -18.88 11.34 -23.54
CA PHE A 850 -18.06 12.33 -24.21
C PHE A 850 -17.49 11.74 -25.51
N VAL A 851 -17.76 12.41 -26.64
CA VAL A 851 -17.30 12.03 -27.98
C VAL A 851 -16.34 13.10 -28.47
N PRO A 852 -15.04 12.78 -28.68
CA PRO A 852 -14.03 13.77 -29.04
C PRO A 852 -13.91 13.99 -30.55
N ARG A 853 -14.44 13.07 -31.37
CA ARG A 853 -14.28 13.06 -32.83
C ARG A 853 -15.55 12.58 -33.51
N ALA A 854 -15.90 13.18 -34.65
CA ALA A 854 -16.98 12.71 -35.49
C ALA A 854 -16.71 11.30 -36.02
N GLY A 855 -17.70 10.40 -35.97
CA GLY A 855 -17.55 9.07 -36.56
C GLY A 855 -18.62 8.09 -36.12
N TYR A 856 -18.50 6.86 -36.61
CA TYR A 856 -19.33 5.75 -36.14
C TYR A 856 -18.81 5.22 -34.81
N TYR A 857 -19.72 5.05 -33.87
CA TYR A 857 -19.47 4.42 -32.58
C TYR A 857 -20.48 3.29 -32.37
N SER A 858 -20.04 2.28 -31.65
CA SER A 858 -20.89 1.22 -31.12
C SER A 858 -20.96 1.36 -29.61
N LEU A 859 -22.14 1.10 -29.06
CA LEU A 859 -22.41 1.14 -27.64
C LEU A 859 -22.68 -0.29 -27.15
N ALA A 860 -22.08 -0.69 -26.04
CA ALA A 860 -22.20 -2.03 -25.51
C ALA A 860 -22.36 -1.99 -23.99
N PHE A 861 -23.20 -2.87 -23.47
CA PHE A 861 -23.42 -3.03 -22.04
C PHE A 861 -23.15 -4.46 -21.62
N ARG A 862 -22.43 -4.64 -20.53
CA ARG A 862 -22.33 -5.93 -19.86
C ARG A 862 -23.34 -5.96 -18.72
N LEU A 863 -24.27 -6.90 -18.78
CA LEU A 863 -25.38 -6.99 -17.84
C LEU A 863 -25.91 -8.41 -17.70
N SER A 864 -26.68 -8.62 -16.63
CA SER A 864 -27.42 -9.84 -16.34
C SER A 864 -28.87 -9.49 -15.98
N PHE A 865 -29.82 -10.02 -16.76
CA PHE A 865 -31.24 -9.96 -16.41
C PHE A 865 -31.54 -10.91 -15.25
N LEU A 866 -32.37 -10.49 -14.29
CA LEU A 866 -32.83 -11.33 -13.19
C LEU A 866 -34.25 -11.89 -13.42
N SER A 867 -34.93 -11.43 -14.47
CA SER A 867 -36.24 -11.90 -14.91
C SER A 867 -36.31 -11.91 -16.45
N ASN A 868 -37.13 -12.80 -17.00
CA ASN A 868 -37.34 -12.94 -18.45
C ASN A 868 -38.54 -12.14 -18.99
N GLN A 869 -39.12 -11.25 -18.19
CA GLN A 869 -40.38 -10.59 -18.53
C GLN A 869 -40.23 -9.18 -19.12
N ASN A 870 -39.20 -8.44 -18.68
CA ASN A 870 -39.11 -7.00 -18.94
C ASN A 870 -37.84 -6.64 -19.73
N PRO A 871 -37.94 -5.91 -20.85
CA PRO A 871 -36.79 -5.43 -21.58
C PRO A 871 -36.06 -4.28 -20.85
N LEU A 872 -34.83 -4.03 -21.26
CA LEU A 872 -34.05 -2.86 -20.89
C LEU A 872 -34.09 -1.86 -22.06
N ASN A 873 -34.57 -0.64 -21.81
CA ASN A 873 -34.58 0.43 -22.79
C ASN A 873 -33.32 1.29 -22.62
N ILE A 874 -32.71 1.66 -23.74
CA ILE A 874 -31.50 2.45 -23.78
C ILE A 874 -31.77 3.62 -24.71
N LEU A 875 -31.70 4.83 -24.15
CA LEU A 875 -31.99 6.06 -24.85
C LEU A 875 -30.68 6.86 -24.96
N LEU A 876 -30.30 7.19 -26.18
CA LEU A 876 -29.22 8.14 -26.47
C LEU A 876 -29.82 9.25 -27.31
N GLU A 877 -29.98 10.43 -26.70
CA GLU A 877 -30.75 11.55 -27.29
C GLU A 877 -32.16 11.10 -27.71
N ASP A 878 -32.51 11.21 -29.00
CA ASP A 878 -33.82 10.86 -29.55
C ASP A 878 -33.94 9.39 -29.97
N ILE A 879 -32.87 8.60 -29.85
CA ILE A 879 -32.83 7.20 -30.30
C ILE A 879 -33.04 6.26 -29.12
N CYS A 880 -33.99 5.34 -29.25
CA CYS A 880 -34.30 4.33 -28.25
C CYS A 880 -34.10 2.91 -28.81
N TRP A 881 -33.30 2.11 -28.11
CA TRP A 881 -33.14 0.67 -28.36
C TRP A 881 -33.72 -0.14 -27.20
N GLN A 882 -34.27 -1.31 -27.52
CA GLN A 882 -34.74 -2.27 -26.53
C GLN A 882 -33.88 -3.52 -26.57
N ILE A 883 -33.33 -3.90 -25.42
CA ILE A 883 -32.67 -5.19 -25.21
C ILE A 883 -33.70 -6.13 -24.57
N PRO A 884 -34.19 -7.15 -25.28
CA PRO A 884 -35.07 -8.15 -24.70
C PRO A 884 -34.29 -9.05 -23.72
N PRO A 885 -34.94 -9.55 -22.65
CA PRO A 885 -34.28 -10.47 -21.74
C PRO A 885 -33.99 -11.82 -22.44
N PRO A 886 -32.87 -12.48 -22.11
CA PRO A 886 -32.53 -13.80 -22.65
C PRO A 886 -33.37 -14.92 -22.00
N ASP A 887 -33.33 -16.12 -22.60
CA ASP A 887 -33.95 -17.32 -22.03
C ASP A 887 -33.34 -17.72 -20.68
N GLU A 888 -32.02 -17.54 -20.54
CA GLU A 888 -31.27 -17.85 -19.32
C GLU A 888 -30.95 -16.56 -18.56
N VAL A 889 -31.59 -16.39 -17.40
CA VAL A 889 -31.39 -15.27 -16.47
C VAL A 889 -30.21 -15.52 -15.51
N GLY A 890 -29.63 -14.46 -14.95
CA GLY A 890 -28.54 -14.54 -13.97
C GLY A 890 -27.12 -14.68 -14.56
N VAL A 891 -26.98 -14.58 -15.88
CA VAL A 891 -25.68 -14.69 -16.58
C VAL A 891 -25.29 -13.33 -17.16
N PHE A 892 -24.07 -12.88 -16.85
CA PHE A 892 -23.50 -11.66 -17.43
C PHE A 892 -23.09 -11.88 -18.88
N ARG A 893 -23.57 -11.03 -19.78
CA ARG A 893 -23.23 -11.05 -21.21
C ARG A 893 -23.06 -9.62 -21.72
N TRP A 894 -22.22 -9.45 -22.75
CA TRP A 894 -22.16 -8.21 -23.52
C TRP A 894 -23.34 -8.16 -24.49
N TYR A 895 -24.08 -7.05 -24.44
CA TYR A 895 -25.14 -6.72 -25.37
C TYR A 895 -24.70 -5.48 -26.16
N GLU A 896 -24.54 -5.66 -27.45
CA GLU A 896 -24.18 -4.58 -28.36
C GLU A 896 -25.42 -3.92 -28.95
N ILE A 897 -25.35 -2.61 -28.97
CA ILE A 897 -26.33 -1.73 -29.56
C ILE A 897 -25.79 -1.34 -30.94
N GLY A 898 -26.71 -1.13 -31.88
CA GLY A 898 -26.36 -0.79 -33.26
C GLY A 898 -25.42 0.42 -33.36
N ARG A 899 -24.80 0.56 -34.53
CA ARG A 899 -23.87 1.65 -34.81
C ARG A 899 -24.58 2.99 -34.92
N ILE A 900 -23.99 4.01 -34.34
CA ILE A 900 -24.51 5.37 -34.34
C ILE A 900 -23.41 6.31 -34.83
N PHE A 901 -23.76 7.22 -35.72
CA PHE A 901 -22.86 8.30 -36.09
C PHE A 901 -23.00 9.43 -35.08
N LEU A 902 -21.92 9.78 -34.39
CA LEU A 902 -21.90 10.83 -33.37
C LEU A 902 -20.98 11.97 -33.80
N GLN A 903 -21.40 13.20 -33.54
CA GLN A 903 -20.56 14.39 -33.69
C GLN A 903 -19.74 14.63 -32.43
N PRO A 904 -18.65 15.42 -32.47
CA PRO A 904 -17.92 15.80 -31.26
C PRO A 904 -18.84 16.53 -30.29
N GLY A 905 -18.89 16.09 -29.04
CA GLY A 905 -19.80 16.66 -28.06
C GLY A 905 -20.03 15.78 -26.84
N LYS A 906 -21.00 16.21 -26.03
CA LYS A 906 -21.49 15.49 -24.85
C LYS A 906 -22.90 14.98 -25.14
N PHE A 907 -23.15 13.71 -24.84
CA PHE A 907 -24.39 13.02 -25.15
C PHE A 907 -24.97 12.43 -23.86
N LEU A 908 -26.25 12.65 -23.59
CA LEU A 908 -26.91 12.03 -22.45
C LEU A 908 -27.36 10.62 -22.83
N LEU A 909 -26.85 9.63 -22.11
CA LEU A 909 -27.26 8.24 -22.19
C LEU A 909 -28.14 7.90 -21.00
N LYS A 910 -29.37 7.47 -21.25
CA LYS A 910 -30.34 7.04 -20.25
C LYS A 910 -30.67 5.56 -20.41
N VAL A 911 -30.80 4.85 -19.30
CA VAL A 911 -31.19 3.45 -19.25
C VAL A 911 -32.43 3.32 -18.38
N GLU A 912 -33.48 2.71 -18.91
CA GLU A 912 -34.77 2.56 -18.24
C GLU A 912 -35.25 1.11 -18.26
N THR A 913 -35.79 0.61 -17.16
CA THR A 913 -36.42 -0.72 -17.13
C THR A 913 -37.51 -0.84 -16.07
N ASN A 914 -38.44 -1.76 -16.31
CA ASN A 914 -39.45 -2.22 -15.36
C ASN A 914 -39.04 -3.55 -14.69
N GLY A 915 -37.93 -4.14 -15.12
CA GLY A 915 -37.38 -5.39 -14.61
C GLY A 915 -36.18 -5.20 -13.69
N GLU A 916 -35.76 -6.28 -13.06
CA GLU A 916 -34.54 -6.28 -12.26
C GLU A 916 -33.34 -6.66 -13.14
N VAL A 917 -32.30 -5.81 -13.14
CA VAL A 917 -31.10 -5.98 -13.95
C VAL A 917 -29.86 -5.68 -13.12
N GLU A 918 -28.82 -6.50 -13.28
CA GLU A 918 -27.46 -6.21 -12.85
C GLU A 918 -26.68 -5.63 -14.01
N LEU A 919 -26.17 -4.41 -13.88
CA LEU A 919 -25.38 -3.74 -14.89
C LEU A 919 -23.96 -3.54 -14.34
N ASP A 920 -22.92 -4.09 -14.97
CA ASP A 920 -21.54 -3.96 -14.45
C ASP A 920 -20.62 -3.10 -15.31
N GLN A 921 -20.74 -3.13 -16.63
CA GLN A 921 -19.89 -2.32 -17.51
C GLN A 921 -20.62 -1.70 -18.69
N LEU A 922 -20.10 -0.53 -19.08
CA LEU A 922 -20.49 0.22 -20.26
C LEU A 922 -19.27 0.42 -21.15
N SER A 923 -19.40 0.18 -22.45
CA SER A 923 -18.38 0.54 -23.44
C SER A 923 -18.97 1.33 -24.60
N LEU A 924 -18.29 2.41 -24.98
CA LEU A 924 -18.52 3.15 -26.22
C LEU A 924 -17.22 3.12 -27.02
N TYR A 925 -17.22 2.55 -28.22
CA TYR A 925 -16.00 2.40 -29.00
C TYR A 925 -16.18 2.84 -30.44
N SER A 926 -15.14 3.45 -31.02
CA SER A 926 -15.16 3.92 -32.40
C SER A 926 -15.03 2.75 -33.37
N VAL A 927 -15.83 2.78 -34.43
CA VAL A 927 -15.86 1.77 -35.50
C VAL A 927 -15.58 2.46 -36.83
N ASN A 928 -14.80 1.81 -37.70
CA ASN A 928 -14.58 2.32 -39.04
C ASN A 928 -15.86 2.13 -39.89
N GLU A 929 -16.12 3.05 -40.81
CA GLU A 929 -17.36 3.07 -41.63
C GLU A 929 -17.64 1.72 -42.32
N ASN A 930 -16.61 1.10 -42.88
CA ASN A 930 -16.73 -0.18 -43.63
C ASN A 930 -16.46 -1.44 -42.78
N GLU A 931 -16.27 -1.31 -41.47
CA GLU A 931 -15.87 -2.43 -40.59
C GLU A 931 -17.03 -2.91 -39.71
N ASN A 932 -17.31 -4.22 -39.67
CA ASN A 932 -18.29 -4.82 -38.77
C ASN A 932 -17.61 -5.67 -37.69
N ILE A 933 -17.01 -4.98 -36.72
CA ILE A 933 -16.34 -5.61 -35.59
C ILE A 933 -17.19 -5.46 -34.33
N SER A 934 -17.34 -6.55 -33.58
CA SER A 934 -17.95 -6.56 -32.26
C SER A 934 -16.92 -6.17 -31.19
N LEU A 935 -17.39 -5.80 -30.00
CA LEU A 935 -16.55 -5.57 -28.83
C LEU A 935 -15.75 -6.83 -28.47
N ALA A 936 -16.38 -8.01 -28.57
CA ALA A 936 -15.72 -9.28 -28.31
C ALA A 936 -14.49 -9.49 -29.20
N GLU A 937 -14.45 -8.90 -30.39
CA GLU A 937 -13.36 -9.01 -31.36
C GLU A 937 -12.51 -7.74 -31.49
N ILE A 938 -12.75 -6.68 -30.71
CA ILE A 938 -12.14 -5.36 -30.93
C ILE A 938 -10.59 -5.36 -30.86
N PHE A 939 -10.04 -6.31 -30.10
CA PHE A 939 -8.61 -6.52 -29.89
C PHE A 939 -8.01 -7.66 -30.73
N SER A 940 -8.78 -8.27 -31.65
CA SER A 940 -8.41 -9.45 -32.44
C SER A 940 -7.37 -9.22 -33.56
N GLY A 941 -6.55 -8.17 -33.47
CA GLY A 941 -5.66 -7.74 -34.56
C GLY A 941 -4.83 -8.86 -35.19
N SER A 942 -4.69 -8.80 -36.52
CA SER A 942 -4.16 -9.88 -37.37
C SER A 942 -2.65 -9.86 -37.59
N LEU A 943 -1.90 -9.02 -36.88
CA LEU A 943 -0.45 -8.92 -37.07
C LEU A 943 0.26 -10.16 -36.49
N PRO A 944 1.11 -10.85 -37.29
CA PRO A 944 1.94 -11.94 -36.79
C PRO A 944 2.81 -11.48 -35.62
N GLN A 945 2.73 -12.20 -34.49
CA GLN A 945 3.56 -11.94 -33.32
C GLN A 945 5.03 -12.30 -33.61
N PRO A 946 5.99 -11.57 -33.02
CA PRO A 946 7.41 -11.91 -33.15
C PRO A 946 7.70 -13.23 -32.44
N ILE A 947 8.58 -14.03 -33.03
CA ILE A 947 9.16 -15.20 -32.38
C ILE A 947 10.36 -14.70 -31.57
N ILE A 948 10.32 -14.95 -30.26
CA ILE A 948 11.33 -14.52 -29.30
C ILE A 948 11.87 -15.75 -28.60
N GLU A 949 13.19 -15.91 -28.66
CA GLU A 949 13.94 -16.90 -27.87
C GLU A 949 15.01 -16.16 -27.07
N PHE A 950 15.32 -16.62 -25.86
CA PHE A 950 16.34 -15.95 -25.05
C PHE A 950 17.20 -16.93 -24.26
N ARG A 951 18.40 -16.46 -23.93
CA ARG A 951 19.33 -17.13 -23.04
C ARG A 951 19.78 -16.16 -21.96
N ARG A 952 19.49 -16.50 -20.71
CA ARG A 952 20.02 -15.79 -19.54
C ARG A 952 21.52 -16.06 -19.43
N ILE A 953 22.34 -15.03 -19.55
CA ILE A 953 23.80 -15.12 -19.37
C ILE A 953 24.13 -14.97 -17.89
N ASN A 954 23.50 -13.98 -17.23
CA ASN A 954 23.55 -13.74 -15.79
C ASN A 954 22.30 -12.92 -15.38
N PRO A 955 22.09 -12.58 -14.09
CA PRO A 955 20.92 -11.82 -13.65
C PRO A 955 20.73 -10.44 -14.32
N CYS A 956 21.80 -9.84 -14.85
CA CYS A 956 21.80 -8.50 -15.44
C CYS A 956 21.93 -8.51 -16.97
N LYS A 957 22.06 -9.69 -17.60
CA LYS A 957 22.34 -9.81 -19.04
C LYS A 957 21.63 -11.00 -19.68
N TYR A 958 20.88 -10.71 -20.73
CA TYR A 958 20.19 -11.69 -21.56
C TYR A 958 20.59 -11.49 -23.03
N GLU A 959 20.77 -12.60 -23.73
CA GLU A 959 20.86 -12.62 -25.18
C GLU A 959 19.49 -13.02 -25.72
N VAL A 960 18.92 -12.21 -26.59
CA VAL A 960 17.55 -12.40 -27.10
C VAL A 960 17.63 -12.51 -28.62
N TYR A 961 17.18 -13.64 -29.15
CA TYR A 961 17.00 -13.88 -30.57
C TYR A 961 15.58 -13.50 -30.97
N ILE A 962 15.47 -12.75 -32.06
CA ILE A 962 14.23 -12.14 -32.54
C ILE A 962 14.03 -12.52 -33.99
N LYS A 963 12.82 -12.97 -34.31
CA LYS A 963 12.32 -13.12 -35.68
C LYS A 963 10.96 -12.45 -35.81
N THR A 964 10.88 -11.40 -36.63
CA THR A 964 9.64 -10.63 -36.80
C THR A 964 9.44 -10.15 -38.24
N SER A 965 8.17 -9.95 -38.62
CA SER A 965 7.75 -9.28 -39.86
C SER A 965 7.24 -7.85 -39.65
N ASN A 966 7.08 -7.43 -38.39
CA ASN A 966 6.50 -6.14 -38.02
C ASN A 966 7.33 -5.44 -36.94
N ASN A 967 7.16 -4.13 -36.82
CA ASN A 967 7.60 -3.41 -35.62
C ASN A 967 6.81 -3.92 -34.41
N PHE A 968 7.45 -3.98 -33.25
CA PHE A 968 6.85 -4.57 -32.06
C PHE A 968 7.47 -3.98 -30.78
N PHE A 969 6.86 -4.27 -29.64
CA PHE A 969 7.43 -4.03 -28.32
C PHE A 969 7.98 -5.34 -27.76
N LEU A 970 9.26 -5.35 -27.41
CA LEU A 970 9.85 -6.42 -26.61
C LEU A 970 9.50 -6.15 -25.14
N ILE A 971 8.83 -7.09 -24.50
CA ILE A 971 8.41 -7.02 -23.09
C ILE A 971 9.33 -7.89 -22.27
N PHE A 972 9.81 -7.34 -21.15
CA PHE A 972 10.60 -8.05 -20.16
C PHE A 972 9.88 -7.96 -18.81
N SER A 973 9.37 -9.10 -18.34
CA SER A 973 8.42 -9.18 -17.24
C SER A 973 8.99 -8.89 -15.85
N ASP A 974 10.29 -8.55 -15.71
CA ASP A 974 10.86 -8.02 -14.47
C ASP A 974 10.33 -6.59 -14.21
N SER A 975 10.33 -6.20 -12.92
CA SER A 975 9.92 -4.87 -12.49
C SER A 975 10.64 -3.77 -13.28
N TYR A 976 9.88 -2.77 -13.70
CA TYR A 976 10.37 -1.63 -14.46
C TYR A 976 11.56 -0.96 -13.75
N HIS A 977 12.64 -0.76 -14.50
CA HIS A 977 13.74 0.09 -14.07
C HIS A 977 14.37 0.80 -15.28
N PRO A 978 14.62 2.12 -15.23
CA PRO A 978 15.11 2.89 -16.39
C PRO A 978 16.53 2.52 -16.86
N LEU A 979 17.26 1.72 -16.07
CA LEU A 979 18.60 1.22 -16.42
C LEU A 979 18.59 -0.11 -17.19
N TRP A 980 17.43 -0.73 -17.39
CA TRP A 980 17.33 -1.80 -18.38
C TRP A 980 17.33 -1.20 -19.79
N LYS A 981 18.18 -1.75 -20.65
CA LYS A 981 18.39 -1.29 -22.02
C LYS A 981 18.53 -2.47 -22.97
N VAL A 982 18.02 -2.29 -24.19
CA VAL A 982 18.27 -3.21 -25.30
C VAL A 982 19.35 -2.61 -26.20
N TYR A 983 20.39 -3.40 -26.48
CA TYR A 983 21.46 -3.07 -27.40
C TYR A 983 21.25 -3.81 -28.71
N LEU A 984 20.98 -3.03 -29.76
CA LEU A 984 20.83 -3.50 -31.14
C LEU A 984 21.94 -2.87 -31.96
N GLU A 985 22.98 -3.65 -32.28
CA GLU A 985 24.20 -3.17 -32.95
C GLU A 985 24.85 -2.00 -32.19
N ASN A 986 24.82 -0.78 -32.74
CA ASN A 986 25.36 0.44 -32.13
C ASN A 986 24.29 1.35 -31.51
N ARG A 987 23.03 0.89 -31.45
CA ARG A 987 21.90 1.67 -30.91
C ARG A 987 21.48 1.11 -29.55
N GLU A 988 21.31 2.02 -28.60
CA GLU A 988 20.70 1.75 -27.31
C GLU A 988 19.22 2.11 -27.35
N ILE A 989 18.37 1.20 -26.86
CA ILE A 989 16.92 1.39 -26.77
C ILE A 989 16.55 1.41 -25.28
N PRO A 990 16.01 2.53 -24.76
CA PRO A 990 15.66 2.65 -23.36
C PRO A 990 14.37 1.89 -23.02
N SER A 991 14.26 1.46 -21.76
CA SER A 991 13.03 0.88 -21.21
C SER A 991 11.95 1.94 -21.03
N THR A 992 10.69 1.56 -21.25
CA THR A 992 9.49 2.33 -20.92
C THR A 992 8.59 1.51 -19.98
N PRO A 993 7.97 2.11 -18.95
CA PRO A 993 6.96 1.42 -18.14
C PRO A 993 5.85 0.87 -19.03
N THR A 994 5.62 -0.44 -18.95
CA THR A 994 4.63 -1.16 -19.77
C THR A 994 3.85 -2.12 -18.88
N ASP A 995 2.59 -2.38 -19.23
CA ASP A 995 1.65 -3.22 -18.47
C ASP A 995 1.66 -2.86 -16.97
N TYR A 996 1.71 -1.55 -16.73
CA TYR A 996 1.82 -0.87 -15.45
C TYR A 996 3.17 -0.99 -14.71
N CYS A 997 3.78 -2.18 -14.63
CA CYS A 997 4.94 -2.39 -13.75
C CYS A 997 6.17 -3.04 -14.38
N VAL A 998 6.16 -3.39 -15.68
CA VAL A 998 7.25 -4.10 -16.36
C VAL A 998 7.96 -3.25 -17.41
N ASN A 999 9.02 -3.79 -18.01
CA ASN A 999 9.85 -3.08 -18.98
C ASN A 999 9.40 -3.37 -20.42
N GLY A 1000 9.20 -2.33 -21.23
CA GLY A 1000 8.94 -2.45 -22.66
C GLY A 1000 9.95 -1.68 -23.51
N PHE A 1001 10.32 -2.26 -24.65
CA PHE A 1001 11.28 -1.70 -25.60
C PHE A 1001 10.70 -1.70 -27.01
N PHE A 1002 10.59 -0.53 -27.64
CA PHE A 1002 10.11 -0.44 -29.02
C PHE A 1002 11.21 -0.83 -30.01
N ILE A 1003 10.96 -1.88 -30.80
CA ILE A 1003 11.88 -2.40 -31.81
C ILE A 1003 11.32 -2.13 -33.20
N ASP A 1004 12.04 -1.32 -33.98
CA ASP A 1004 11.68 -0.89 -35.34
C ASP A 1004 12.43 -1.65 -36.45
N ARG A 1005 13.23 -2.66 -36.08
CA ARG A 1005 13.91 -3.54 -37.02
C ARG A 1005 13.06 -4.77 -37.33
N ILE A 1006 13.04 -5.16 -38.59
CA ILE A 1006 12.34 -6.34 -39.10
C ILE A 1006 13.36 -7.39 -39.56
N GLY A 1007 13.01 -8.67 -39.50
CA GLY A 1007 13.85 -9.79 -39.91
C GLY A 1007 14.31 -10.66 -38.74
N GLU A 1008 15.45 -11.33 -38.92
CA GLU A 1008 16.05 -12.26 -37.94
C GLU A 1008 17.38 -11.67 -37.43
N TYR A 1009 17.50 -11.50 -36.12
CA TYR A 1009 18.70 -10.93 -35.48
C TYR A 1009 18.72 -11.20 -33.98
N SER A 1010 19.86 -10.92 -33.33
CA SER A 1010 20.02 -11.00 -31.88
C SER A 1010 20.23 -9.62 -31.27
N VAL A 1011 19.74 -9.43 -30.06
CA VAL A 1011 19.98 -8.25 -29.22
C VAL A 1011 20.47 -8.66 -27.85
N ILE A 1012 21.08 -7.70 -27.15
CA ILE A 1012 21.47 -7.86 -25.76
C ILE A 1012 20.55 -7.00 -24.89
N LEU A 1013 19.81 -7.63 -23.99
CA LEU A 1013 19.11 -6.94 -22.91
C LEU A 1013 20.03 -6.89 -21.70
N TYR A 1014 20.38 -5.68 -21.24
CA TYR A 1014 21.37 -5.49 -20.20
C TYR A 1014 20.99 -4.40 -19.21
N PHE A 1015 21.26 -4.65 -17.93
CA PHE A 1015 21.07 -3.69 -16.85
C PHE A 1015 22.34 -2.85 -16.65
N THR A 1016 22.35 -1.61 -17.15
CA THR A 1016 23.56 -0.76 -17.09
C THR A 1016 24.00 -0.38 -15.69
N GLY A 1017 23.12 -0.53 -14.69
CA GLY A 1017 23.51 -0.33 -13.29
C GLY A 1017 24.63 -1.28 -12.85
N GLN A 1018 24.79 -2.42 -13.51
CA GLN A 1018 25.83 -3.39 -13.22
C GLN A 1018 27.24 -2.84 -13.51
N GLU A 1019 27.42 -1.93 -14.46
CA GLU A 1019 28.73 -1.34 -14.81
C GLU A 1019 29.35 -0.57 -13.64
N TYR A 1020 28.53 0.12 -12.86
CA TYR A 1020 28.98 0.86 -11.67
C TYR A 1020 29.41 -0.09 -10.55
N THR A 1021 28.74 -1.23 -10.44
CA THR A 1021 29.06 -2.28 -9.49
C THR A 1021 30.37 -2.95 -9.87
N ASP A 1022 30.55 -3.29 -11.14
CA ASP A 1022 31.78 -3.89 -11.67
C ASP A 1022 32.99 -2.97 -11.48
N LEU A 1023 32.86 -1.68 -11.83
CA LEU A 1023 33.89 -0.67 -11.57
C LEU A 1023 34.25 -0.58 -10.09
N GLY A 1024 33.23 -0.59 -9.22
CA GLY A 1024 33.43 -0.57 -7.79
C GLY A 1024 34.16 -1.82 -7.27
N TYR A 1025 33.83 -3.00 -7.79
CA TYR A 1025 34.52 -4.25 -7.47
C TYR A 1025 35.98 -4.22 -7.89
N ASP A 1026 36.28 -3.77 -9.11
CA ASP A 1026 37.66 -3.68 -9.61
C ASP A 1026 38.51 -2.75 -8.74
N LEU A 1027 37.99 -1.56 -8.40
CA LEU A 1027 38.68 -0.62 -7.52
C LEU A 1027 38.91 -1.18 -6.12
N SER A 1028 37.90 -1.82 -5.54
CA SER A 1028 38.01 -2.49 -4.24
C SER A 1028 39.04 -3.61 -4.27
N LEU A 1029 39.06 -4.43 -5.32
CA LEU A 1029 39.97 -5.56 -5.48
C LEU A 1029 41.42 -5.11 -5.66
N ILE A 1030 41.67 -4.13 -6.53
CA ILE A 1030 43.01 -3.54 -6.72
C ILE A 1030 43.51 -2.95 -5.41
N THR A 1031 42.63 -2.28 -4.66
CA THR A 1031 42.97 -1.64 -3.39
C THR A 1031 43.30 -2.65 -2.30
N ILE A 1032 42.48 -3.71 -2.12
CA ILE A 1032 42.75 -4.72 -1.09
C ILE A 1032 44.05 -5.48 -1.37
N VAL A 1033 44.31 -5.84 -2.63
CA VAL A 1033 45.57 -6.48 -3.05
C VAL A 1033 46.75 -5.55 -2.80
N GLY A 1034 46.67 -4.28 -3.22
CA GLY A 1034 47.70 -3.29 -2.98
C GLY A 1034 48.00 -3.08 -1.48
N LEU A 1035 46.96 -3.03 -0.65
CA LEU A 1035 47.11 -2.91 0.80
C LEU A 1035 47.75 -4.14 1.45
N LEU A 1036 47.38 -5.35 1.02
CA LEU A 1036 47.99 -6.58 1.50
C LEU A 1036 49.50 -6.61 1.18
N VAL A 1037 49.89 -6.23 -0.04
CA VAL A 1037 51.30 -6.10 -0.44
C VAL A 1037 52.01 -5.07 0.44
N ILE A 1038 51.42 -3.89 0.64
CA ILE A 1038 52.00 -2.84 1.50
C ILE A 1038 52.14 -3.33 2.95
N LEU A 1039 51.16 -4.02 3.51
CA LEU A 1039 51.18 -4.51 4.89
C LEU A 1039 52.25 -5.61 5.10
N ILE A 1040 52.33 -6.57 4.17
CA ILE A 1040 53.31 -7.66 4.18
C ILE A 1040 54.73 -7.10 4.02
N PHE A 1041 54.95 -6.18 3.08
CA PHE A 1041 56.28 -5.64 2.76
C PHE A 1041 56.61 -4.31 3.44
N HIS A 1042 55.81 -3.82 4.40
CA HIS A 1042 55.93 -2.45 4.94
C HIS A 1042 57.35 -2.12 5.44
N ARG A 1043 58.04 -3.09 6.09
CA ARG A 1043 59.42 -2.88 6.58
C ARG A 1043 60.44 -2.73 5.46
N LYS A 1044 60.26 -3.41 4.32
CA LYS A 1044 61.13 -3.27 3.14
C LYS A 1044 60.84 -1.96 2.40
N ILE A 1045 59.56 -1.60 2.28
CA ILE A 1045 59.10 -0.34 1.66
C ILE A 1045 59.59 0.87 2.47
N GLU A 1046 59.47 0.86 3.81
CA GLU A 1046 59.97 1.93 4.68
C GLU A 1046 61.50 2.11 4.52
N LYS A 1047 62.26 1.02 4.40
CA LYS A 1047 63.71 1.07 4.14
C LYS A 1047 64.04 1.65 2.76
N LEU A 1048 63.27 1.30 1.73
CA LEU A 1048 63.44 1.81 0.36
C LEU A 1048 63.15 3.31 0.27
N ILE A 1049 62.05 3.77 0.88
CA ILE A 1049 61.68 5.19 0.94
C ILE A 1049 62.73 6.01 1.68
N LYS A 1050 63.30 5.47 2.76
CA LYS A 1050 64.38 6.13 3.50
C LYS A 1050 65.64 6.28 2.65
N LYS A 1051 66.04 5.23 1.93
CA LYS A 1051 67.14 5.27 0.94
C LYS A 1051 66.91 6.28 -0.18
N LEU A 1052 65.68 6.42 -0.68
CA LEU A 1052 65.33 7.37 -1.75
C LEU A 1052 65.32 8.83 -1.28
N ARG A 1053 64.98 9.08 -0.01
CA ARG A 1053 65.08 10.41 0.61
C ARG A 1053 66.52 10.83 0.88
N GLU A 1054 67.34 9.90 1.37
CA GLU A 1054 68.78 10.11 1.59
C GLU A 1054 69.56 10.33 0.28
N LYS A 1055 68.98 9.97 -0.89
CA LYS A 1055 69.54 10.26 -2.22
C LYS A 1055 69.13 11.62 -2.82
N LYS A 1056 68.17 12.32 -2.20
CA LYS A 1056 67.62 13.61 -2.65
C LYS A 1056 67.97 14.78 -1.72
N SER A 1057 68.58 14.51 -0.57
CA SER A 1057 69.33 15.48 0.25
C SER A 1057 70.81 15.39 -0.11
#